data_AF-A0A5R8MV60-F1
#
_entry.id   AF-A0A5R8MV60-F1
#
_cell.length_a   1.000
_cell.length_b   1.000
_cell.length_c   1.000
_cell.angle_alpha   90.00
_cell.angle_beta   90.00
_cell.angle_gamma   90.00
#
_symmetry.space_group_name_H-M   'P 1'
#
loop_
_entity.id
_entity.type
_entity.pdbx_description
1 polymer ?
#
loop_
_entity_poly.entity_id
_entity_poly.type
_entity_poly.pdbx_seq_one_letter_code
_entity_poly.pdbx_strand_id
1 'polypeptide(L)'
;MATSAMDGPPDALVPGARTTPGVSLRHRSRGWSVKGRDGPVGAWPPALSAPLEEVSPPTEYIPARGCGNRYPALERPHILFTQTCLSRRQANYLQHSDRGRSMRNLTVGILTLMGDGHRFAQTLIRLTGGSLRSGTGGTGRRPNRRRGVAMRRHQRILGSRPGAGSAGRPSLGRRQFIGGAGAAALAAALAGCTGGGQMSRESGGSSGALQWWDQFRPLTKMLQDDLFAPYMKAHPGVTIERRQMDVPDLGQALQVGRRSNQMPDVHSLAGLGTSAAALVSEGWFQPIGKLADFQGSPVGEFVYDGIHRFDGEIYSIPPFSGRWHEAVPWFNTALLKQAGVDPEEGPGTWDQLRDVARRLTKGTDDGVYGIVVPSKDAEYLQILVNRLAMTAGAPGGIDWATGAYAYDAQQYADAVEFLVALQTDKVVHPASPSMGARDARARWAAGQAAVYLWGAWFIGGLRVDEPEAVERGVGTWHIPCPEKSRNFVYSPPQPGTFWVSSQSKRAQEAAELMLQMTTKEFQIKLAAAMDQPPALAEVVEEAEVHPAYRQCVANFQDDVRIAPVPEVGTPAVWQVLAEMRDVHPNLGDIVQSVLTGSTSDVAGELRRYNDAMSAERERAIKAVREEKGVEVDTKAWVFANWDRKADYDQKAYDER
;
A
#
# COMPACT_ATOMS: atom_id res chain seq x y z
N MET A 1 -24.11 1.34 -52.68
CA MET A 1 -25.01 1.12 -53.83
C MET A 1 -25.34 -0.37 -53.83
N ALA A 2 -26.62 -0.73 -53.63
CA ALA A 2 -27.52 -1.27 -54.68
C ALA A 2 -27.26 -2.78 -54.93
N THR A 3 -28.23 -3.71 -54.92
CA THR A 3 -29.72 -3.64 -54.83
C THR A 3 -30.24 -4.97 -54.21
N SER A 4 -31.34 -5.01 -53.44
CA SER A 4 -32.75 -5.25 -53.88
C SER A 4 -32.90 -6.41 -54.88
N ALA A 5 -33.60 -7.55 -54.68
CA ALA A 5 -34.81 -7.96 -53.93
C ALA A 5 -36.11 -8.05 -54.79
N MET A 6 -37.08 -8.85 -54.32
CA MET A 6 -38.37 -9.29 -54.94
C MET A 6 -38.22 -10.42 -55.99
N ASP A 7 -39.13 -11.39 -56.16
CA ASP A 7 -40.45 -11.74 -55.55
C ASP A 7 -40.62 -13.29 -55.56
N GLY A 8 -41.67 -14.00 -55.11
CA GLY A 8 -43.00 -13.67 -54.55
C GLY A 8 -43.81 -14.94 -54.16
N PRO A 9 -45.05 -14.84 -53.61
CA PRO A 9 -45.79 -15.95 -52.94
C PRO A 9 -47.07 -16.43 -53.71
N PRO A 10 -47.93 -17.32 -53.17
CA PRO A 10 -48.92 -17.06 -52.07
C PRO A 10 -48.92 -18.23 -51.00
N ASP A 11 -49.92 -18.58 -50.16
CA ASP A 11 -51.32 -18.16 -49.90
C ASP A 11 -51.82 -18.57 -48.47
N ALA A 12 -53.09 -18.26 -48.15
CA ALA A 12 -54.06 -18.92 -47.24
C ALA A 12 -53.60 -19.46 -45.85
N LEU A 13 -53.77 -18.70 -44.74
CA LEU A 13 -54.96 -18.59 -43.84
C LEU A 13 -55.10 -19.75 -42.78
N VAL A 14 -54.93 -19.58 -41.44
CA VAL A 14 -55.60 -18.72 -40.40
C VAL A 14 -56.95 -19.32 -39.91
N PRO A 15 -57.39 -19.26 -38.60
CA PRO A 15 -56.90 -18.55 -37.38
C PRO A 15 -56.43 -19.51 -36.25
N GLY A 16 -56.10 -19.16 -34.98
CA GLY A 16 -56.27 -17.95 -34.14
C GLY A 16 -57.34 -18.14 -33.03
N ALA A 17 -57.27 -17.60 -31.79
CA ALA A 17 -56.26 -16.79 -31.10
C ALA A 17 -56.51 -16.75 -29.54
N ARG A 18 -55.54 -16.22 -28.76
CA ARG A 18 -55.55 -15.54 -27.41
C ARG A 18 -56.79 -15.75 -26.47
N THR A 19 -56.66 -15.92 -25.15
CA THR A 19 -56.26 -14.86 -24.17
C THR A 19 -55.93 -15.38 -22.74
N THR A 20 -55.20 -14.56 -21.95
CA THR A 20 -55.11 -14.54 -20.47
C THR A 20 -56.27 -13.69 -19.85
N PRO A 21 -56.54 -13.61 -18.51
CA PRO A 21 -55.62 -13.81 -17.36
C PRO A 21 -56.17 -14.39 -16.02
N GLY A 22 -55.25 -14.74 -15.11
CA GLY A 22 -55.24 -14.20 -13.73
C GLY A 22 -55.90 -14.95 -12.55
N VAL A 23 -55.51 -14.49 -11.35
CA VAL A 23 -56.04 -14.79 -9.99
C VAL A 23 -55.60 -16.13 -9.35
N SER A 24 -55.47 -16.11 -8.02
CA SER A 24 -54.85 -17.13 -7.15
C SER A 24 -55.87 -17.89 -6.29
N LEU A 25 -55.45 -19.00 -5.67
CA LEU A 25 -55.92 -19.41 -4.34
C LEU A 25 -54.95 -20.39 -3.65
N ARG A 26 -55.23 -20.77 -2.39
CA ARG A 26 -54.27 -21.34 -1.42
C ARG A 26 -54.51 -22.82 -1.09
N HIS A 27 -53.44 -23.53 -0.70
CA HIS A 27 -53.44 -24.75 0.14
C HIS A 27 -54.18 -25.99 -0.45
N ARG A 28 -53.94 -27.24 -0.05
CA ARG A 28 -53.45 -27.76 1.25
C ARG A 28 -52.75 -29.13 1.11
N SER A 29 -52.19 -29.60 2.22
CA SER A 29 -51.43 -30.85 2.40
C SER A 29 -52.23 -32.18 2.31
N ARG A 30 -51.48 -33.30 2.37
CA ARG A 30 -51.87 -34.73 2.41
C ARG A 30 -52.02 -35.36 1.01
N GLY A 31 -51.37 -36.46 0.62
CA GLY A 31 -50.31 -37.24 1.28
C GLY A 31 -50.75 -38.63 1.77
N TRP A 32 -50.24 -39.69 1.14
CA TRP A 32 -50.32 -41.09 1.57
C TRP A 32 -49.15 -41.92 0.98
N SER A 33 -48.91 -43.09 1.57
CA SER A 33 -47.87 -44.08 1.19
C SER A 33 -48.53 -45.48 1.23
N VAL A 34 -48.07 -46.54 0.57
CA VAL A 34 -47.03 -47.48 1.06
C VAL A 34 -46.92 -48.67 0.07
N LYS A 35 -45.71 -49.30 0.00
CA LYS A 35 -45.33 -50.61 -0.64
C LYS A 35 -45.23 -50.66 -2.19
N GLY A 36 -44.15 -51.20 -2.79
CA GLY A 36 -42.77 -51.45 -2.29
C GLY A 36 -42.11 -52.76 -2.77
N ARG A 37 -40.79 -52.88 -2.47
CA ARG A 37 -39.85 -54.01 -2.74
C ARG A 37 -39.44 -54.21 -4.22
N ASP A 38 -38.23 -54.67 -4.57
CA ASP A 38 -37.11 -55.29 -3.80
C ASP A 38 -35.71 -54.66 -4.08
N GLY A 39 -34.66 -55.09 -3.36
CA GLY A 39 -33.23 -54.68 -3.50
C GLY A 39 -32.37 -55.69 -4.31
N PRO A 40 -31.02 -55.83 -4.11
CA PRO A 40 -30.09 -55.29 -3.09
C PRO A 40 -29.10 -54.22 -3.63
N VAL A 41 -28.61 -53.23 -2.88
CA VAL A 41 -27.60 -53.23 -1.79
C VAL A 41 -26.18 -53.69 -2.20
N GLY A 42 -25.22 -52.77 -2.13
CA GLY A 42 -23.78 -53.01 -2.05
C GLY A 42 -23.15 -52.03 -1.05
N ALA A 43 -22.23 -52.49 -0.20
CA ALA A 43 -21.72 -51.72 0.95
C ALA A 43 -20.20 -51.50 0.89
N TRP A 44 -19.74 -50.39 1.46
CA TRP A 44 -18.31 -50.07 1.64
C TRP A 44 -17.84 -50.46 3.06
N PRO A 45 -16.60 -50.94 3.23
CA PRO A 45 -16.07 -51.35 4.54
C PRO A 45 -15.63 -50.15 5.43
N PRO A 46 -15.59 -50.33 6.76
CA PRO A 46 -15.28 -49.26 7.72
C PRO A 46 -13.77 -49.11 8.01
N ALA A 47 -13.43 -48.08 8.79
CA ALA A 47 -12.07 -47.78 9.24
C ALA A 47 -11.46 -48.85 10.16
N LEU A 48 -10.12 -48.88 10.19
CA LEU A 48 -9.32 -49.64 11.15
C LEU A 48 -8.69 -48.69 12.19
N SER A 49 -8.97 -48.93 13.46
CA SER A 49 -8.34 -48.25 14.59
C SER A 49 -8.14 -49.22 15.76
N ALA A 50 -6.88 -49.36 16.21
CA ALA A 50 -6.47 -50.15 17.37
C ALA A 50 -5.01 -49.78 17.75
N PRO A 51 -4.61 -49.96 19.02
CA PRO A 51 -5.29 -49.44 20.20
C PRO A 51 -4.35 -48.59 21.08
N LEU A 52 -4.90 -47.90 22.07
CA LEU A 52 -4.14 -47.34 23.19
C LEU A 52 -3.88 -48.44 24.24
N GLU A 53 -2.68 -48.46 24.82
CA GLU A 53 -2.43 -49.10 26.12
C GLU A 53 -2.15 -48.02 27.18
N GLU A 54 -2.82 -48.12 28.33
CA GLU A 54 -2.61 -47.24 29.47
C GLU A 54 -1.51 -47.79 30.39
N VAL A 55 -0.48 -46.99 30.68
CA VAL A 55 0.37 -47.20 31.87
C VAL A 55 0.68 -45.84 32.51
N SER A 56 0.44 -45.71 33.81
CA SER A 56 0.80 -44.55 34.64
C SER A 56 0.67 -44.88 36.13
N PRO A 57 1.41 -44.22 37.02
CA PRO A 57 2.80 -43.75 36.94
C PRO A 57 3.68 -44.56 37.93
N PRO A 58 4.86 -44.06 38.35
CA PRO A 58 4.86 -43.43 39.68
C PRO A 58 5.70 -42.15 39.78
N THR A 59 5.47 -41.40 40.86
CA THR A 59 6.17 -40.15 41.20
C THR A 59 7.04 -40.35 42.44
N GLU A 60 8.32 -39.96 42.39
CA GLU A 60 9.06 -39.57 43.60
C GLU A 60 10.18 -38.55 43.28
N TYR A 61 10.84 -38.01 44.31
CA TYR A 61 11.44 -36.66 44.27
C TYR A 61 12.80 -36.57 45.01
N ILE A 62 13.45 -35.39 44.96
CA ILE A 62 14.68 -34.96 45.68
C ILE A 62 16.02 -35.70 45.35
N PRO A 63 17.23 -35.10 45.61
CA PRO A 63 18.32 -35.11 44.61
C PRO A 63 19.74 -35.42 45.19
N ALA A 64 20.80 -35.24 44.38
CA ALA A 64 21.96 -34.35 44.66
C ALA A 64 23.32 -34.82 44.05
N ARG A 65 24.14 -33.83 43.63
CA ARG A 65 25.62 -33.91 43.35
C ARG A 65 26.04 -34.82 42.17
N GLY A 66 27.18 -34.60 41.49
CA GLY A 66 28.11 -33.46 41.55
C GLY A 66 29.59 -33.84 41.40
N CYS A 67 30.07 -34.02 40.16
CA CYS A 67 31.49 -34.09 39.74
C CYS A 67 31.57 -33.92 38.20
N GLY A 68 32.63 -33.42 37.55
CA GLY A 68 33.82 -32.75 38.10
C GLY A 68 35.15 -33.06 37.36
N ASN A 69 35.42 -32.42 36.21
CA ASN A 69 36.75 -32.33 35.54
C ASN A 69 36.66 -31.42 34.27
N ARG A 70 37.72 -30.81 33.72
CA ARG A 70 38.91 -30.10 34.26
C ARG A 70 39.58 -29.30 33.11
N TYR A 71 40.05 -28.09 33.42
CA TYR A 71 40.82 -27.12 32.59
C TYR A 71 42.15 -27.68 32.00
N PRO A 72 42.80 -27.08 30.95
CA PRO A 72 43.16 -25.64 30.78
C PRO A 72 42.69 -24.96 29.45
N ALA A 73 42.66 -23.64 29.24
CA ALA A 73 43.28 -22.41 29.83
C ALA A 73 44.59 -21.90 29.15
N LEU A 74 44.84 -20.58 29.26
CA LEU A 74 45.73 -19.67 28.46
C LEU A 74 44.97 -19.04 27.25
N GLU A 75 45.02 -17.72 26.94
CA GLU A 75 45.71 -16.55 27.53
C GLU A 75 44.92 -15.22 27.28
N ARG A 76 45.37 -14.06 27.82
CA ARG A 76 44.82 -12.70 27.58
C ARG A 76 45.96 -11.69 27.32
N PRO A 77 45.73 -10.61 26.53
CA PRO A 77 45.56 -9.26 27.11
C PRO A 77 44.33 -8.49 26.55
N HIS A 78 43.55 -7.73 27.34
CA HIS A 78 43.65 -6.27 27.60
C HIS A 78 43.57 -5.39 26.31
N ILE A 79 42.75 -4.33 26.19
CA ILE A 79 42.59 -3.14 27.07
C ILE A 79 41.15 -2.53 27.06
N LEU A 80 40.88 -1.72 28.11
CA LEU A 80 39.70 -0.90 28.48
C LEU A 80 38.83 -0.24 27.37
N PHE A 81 37.52 -0.08 27.66
CA PHE A 81 36.97 1.22 28.10
C PHE A 81 35.76 1.07 29.06
N THR A 82 35.35 2.16 29.71
CA THR A 82 34.58 2.16 30.97
C THR A 82 33.08 2.43 30.82
N GLN A 83 32.26 1.76 31.65
CA GLN A 83 30.88 2.17 31.94
C GLN A 83 30.64 2.11 33.47
N THR A 84 30.15 3.20 34.06
CA THR A 84 30.07 3.36 35.53
C THR A 84 28.63 3.23 36.03
N CYS A 85 28.31 2.13 36.72
CA CYS A 85 27.06 2.02 37.46
C CYS A 85 27.20 2.62 38.87
N LEU A 86 26.15 3.31 39.34
CA LEU A 86 25.91 3.60 40.76
C LEU A 86 24.42 3.42 41.08
N SER A 87 24.09 3.10 42.34
CA SER A 87 22.96 2.23 42.65
C SER A 87 21.93 2.78 43.66
N ARG A 88 20.67 2.41 43.45
CA ARG A 88 19.58 2.18 44.43
C ARG A 88 19.72 2.77 45.86
N ARG A 89 18.91 3.79 46.15
CA ARG A 89 18.03 4.03 47.34
C ARG A 89 17.39 5.42 47.11
N GLN A 90 16.20 5.77 47.59
CA GLN A 90 15.51 5.43 48.83
C GLN A 90 13.97 5.48 48.62
N ALA A 91 13.14 5.24 49.65
CA ALA A 91 11.67 5.27 49.55
C ALA A 91 10.99 5.90 50.78
N ASN A 92 9.69 6.22 50.62
CA ASN A 92 8.72 6.71 51.63
C ASN A 92 8.85 8.17 52.09
N TYR A 93 7.77 8.64 52.76
CA TYR A 93 7.33 10.04 52.99
C TYR A 93 6.78 10.72 51.72
N LEU A 94 5.59 11.35 51.70
CA LEU A 94 4.62 11.72 52.76
C LEU A 94 3.16 11.36 52.37
N GLN A 95 2.22 11.47 53.31
CA GLN A 95 0.77 11.32 53.10
C GLN A 95 -0.01 12.35 53.94
N HIS A 96 -1.28 12.61 53.56
CA HIS A 96 -2.33 13.36 54.28
C HIS A 96 -2.39 14.90 54.20
N SER A 97 -3.60 15.42 54.48
CA SER A 97 -4.13 16.80 54.33
C SER A 97 -4.40 17.26 52.86
N ASP A 98 -5.52 17.90 52.50
CA ASP A 98 -6.76 18.16 53.26
C ASP A 98 -8.04 18.20 52.36
N ARG A 99 -9.23 18.34 52.97
CA ARG A 99 -10.55 18.25 52.33
C ARG A 99 -10.98 19.56 51.66
N GLY A 100 -11.46 19.44 50.41
CA GLY A 100 -11.79 20.56 49.53
C GLY A 100 -13.05 21.40 49.83
N ARG A 101 -13.34 22.30 48.90
CA ARG A 101 -14.61 23.03 48.77
C ARG A 101 -14.92 23.35 47.30
N SER A 102 -16.20 23.53 47.00
CA SER A 102 -16.71 23.98 45.70
C SER A 102 -16.99 25.48 45.72
N MET A 103 -16.67 26.19 44.62
CA MET A 103 -17.44 27.36 44.18
C MET A 103 -17.20 27.66 42.68
N ARG A 104 -17.91 28.66 42.15
CA ARG A 104 -18.16 28.86 40.70
C ARG A 104 -17.56 30.16 40.15
N ASN A 105 -17.34 30.15 38.83
CA ASN A 105 -17.48 31.27 37.87
C ASN A 105 -16.49 32.47 37.84
N LEU A 106 -16.09 32.82 36.60
CA LEU A 106 -15.60 34.12 36.07
C LEU A 106 -14.36 34.76 36.76
N THR A 107 -13.33 35.24 36.06
CA THR A 107 -13.40 36.31 35.03
C THR A 107 -12.14 36.41 34.14
N VAL A 108 -12.34 36.71 32.85
CA VAL A 108 -11.46 37.30 31.82
C VAL A 108 -10.00 37.68 32.17
N GLY A 109 -9.03 36.96 31.56
CA GLY A 109 -8.23 37.43 30.40
C GLY A 109 -7.07 38.44 30.57
N ILE A 110 -5.94 38.14 29.90
CA ILE A 110 -4.92 39.08 29.41
C ILE A 110 -4.50 38.67 27.97
N LEU A 111 -4.03 39.63 27.17
CA LEU A 111 -3.84 39.53 25.71
C LEU A 111 -2.35 39.55 25.30
N THR A 112 -1.98 38.87 24.20
CA THR A 112 -0.92 39.22 23.18
C THR A 112 -0.85 38.05 22.17
N LEU A 113 -1.42 38.12 20.95
CA LEU A 113 -1.02 38.85 19.72
C LEU A 113 0.20 38.27 18.96
N MET A 114 -0.10 37.52 17.88
CA MET A 114 0.58 37.43 16.56
C MET A 114 -0.04 36.22 15.81
N GLY A 115 -0.39 36.25 14.52
CA GLY A 115 -0.45 37.34 13.54
C GLY A 115 -0.63 36.77 12.11
N ASP A 116 -1.59 37.28 11.32
CA ASP A 116 -1.94 36.74 9.99
C ASP A 116 -0.85 36.88 8.92
N GLY A 117 -0.88 36.03 7.89
CA GLY A 117 0.17 35.99 6.86
C GLY A 117 -0.19 35.32 5.53
N HIS A 118 -1.34 35.63 4.91
CA HIS A 118 -1.72 35.08 3.59
C HIS A 118 -1.50 36.07 2.43
N ARG A 119 -0.77 35.63 1.40
CA ARG A 119 -0.61 36.23 0.04
C ARG A 119 0.05 37.63 -0.05
N PHE A 120 1.22 37.70 -0.70
CA PHE A 120 1.35 38.26 -2.08
C PHE A 120 2.82 38.29 -2.55
N ALA A 121 3.09 37.82 -3.78
CA ALA A 121 4.02 38.42 -4.78
C ALA A 121 4.22 37.48 -5.98
N GLN A 122 4.24 38.03 -7.19
CA GLN A 122 4.76 37.39 -8.41
C GLN A 122 5.65 38.39 -9.16
N THR A 123 6.59 37.86 -9.96
CA THR A 123 7.25 38.54 -11.10
C THR A 123 8.33 39.58 -10.78
N LEU A 124 9.60 39.31 -11.17
CA LEU A 124 10.23 39.86 -12.39
C LEU A 124 11.68 39.33 -12.57
N ILE A 125 12.17 39.37 -13.82
CA ILE A 125 13.62 39.40 -14.22
C ILE A 125 14.39 38.06 -14.04
N ARG A 126 15.18 37.55 -15.01
CA ARG A 126 15.63 38.10 -16.32
C ARG A 126 15.82 36.99 -17.37
N LEU A 127 15.57 37.32 -18.65
CA LEU A 127 16.10 36.56 -19.78
C LEU A 127 17.51 37.07 -20.15
N THR A 128 18.42 36.15 -20.45
CA THR A 128 19.63 36.40 -21.26
C THR A 128 19.36 35.91 -22.68
N GLY A 129 19.51 36.78 -23.69
CA GLY A 129 19.28 36.43 -25.09
C GLY A 129 20.54 36.48 -25.95
N GLY A 130 20.47 35.90 -27.14
CA GLY A 130 21.51 36.04 -28.16
C GLY A 130 21.18 35.33 -29.48
N SER A 131 20.99 36.11 -30.56
CA SER A 131 21.07 35.71 -31.98
C SER A 131 20.09 34.63 -32.51
N LEU A 132 19.57 34.68 -33.75
CA LEU A 132 19.84 35.54 -34.92
C LEU A 132 18.58 35.72 -35.82
N ARG A 133 18.78 36.43 -36.95
CA ARG A 133 17.87 36.80 -38.07
C ARG A 133 17.30 35.59 -38.85
N SER A 134 16.26 35.64 -39.71
CA SER A 134 15.35 36.74 -40.20
C SER A 134 14.21 36.24 -41.14
N GLY A 135 13.11 37.00 -41.26
CA GLY A 135 12.16 37.03 -42.41
C GLY A 135 10.87 36.20 -42.28
N THR A 136 9.74 36.49 -42.94
CA THR A 136 9.33 37.67 -43.77
C THR A 136 7.80 37.75 -43.96
N GLY A 137 7.21 38.96 -44.06
CA GLY A 137 5.77 39.21 -44.37
C GLY A 137 4.82 39.14 -43.16
N GLY A 138 3.71 39.89 -43.02
CA GLY A 138 3.02 40.87 -43.89
C GLY A 138 1.65 40.32 -44.35
N THR A 139 0.46 40.85 -43.99
CA THR A 139 -0.04 42.25 -43.84
C THR A 139 -1.11 42.34 -42.71
N GLY A 140 -1.47 43.49 -42.11
CA GLY A 140 -2.47 44.50 -42.57
C GLY A 140 -3.91 44.23 -42.01
N ARG A 141 -4.78 45.18 -41.61
CA ARG A 141 -4.68 46.67 -41.55
C ARG A 141 -5.90 47.33 -40.82
N ARG A 142 -5.69 48.10 -39.70
CA ARG A 142 -6.45 49.33 -39.28
C ARG A 142 -7.97 49.20 -38.86
N PRO A 143 -8.70 50.30 -38.47
CA PRO A 143 -8.42 51.30 -37.41
C PRO A 143 -9.66 51.87 -36.61
N ASN A 144 -9.44 52.56 -35.48
CA ASN A 144 -10.05 53.89 -35.14
C ASN A 144 -9.39 54.50 -33.85
N ARG A 145 -8.97 55.78 -33.83
CA ARG A 145 -9.67 57.02 -33.36
C ARG A 145 -10.06 57.03 -31.86
N ARG A 146 -9.85 58.10 -31.05
CA ARG A 146 -9.18 59.43 -31.27
C ARG A 146 -9.04 60.21 -29.92
N ARG A 147 -7.93 60.95 -29.75
CA ARG A 147 -7.72 62.17 -28.86
C ARG A 147 -7.91 62.00 -27.33
N GLY A 148 -7.19 62.71 -26.44
CA GLY A 148 -5.96 63.54 -26.59
C GLY A 148 -5.87 64.74 -25.62
N VAL A 149 -4.65 65.28 -25.40
CA VAL A 149 -4.30 66.59 -24.74
C VAL A 149 -4.46 66.64 -23.20
N ALA A 150 -3.40 66.55 -22.36
CA ALA A 150 -2.35 67.54 -21.95
C ALA A 150 -2.75 68.40 -20.68
N MET A 151 -1.93 69.18 -19.94
CA MET A 151 -0.51 69.62 -20.07
C MET A 151 0.03 70.25 -18.72
N ARG A 152 1.34 70.11 -18.39
CA ARG A 152 2.20 71.05 -17.56
C ARG A 152 1.86 71.25 -16.03
N ARG A 153 2.66 71.88 -15.13
CA ARG A 153 4.01 72.55 -15.13
C ARG A 153 4.63 72.72 -13.69
N HIS A 154 5.97 72.94 -13.60
CA HIS A 154 6.71 73.79 -12.60
C HIS A 154 6.84 73.37 -11.09
N GLN A 155 7.86 73.77 -10.27
CA GLN A 155 9.25 74.29 -10.47
C GLN A 155 10.12 74.35 -9.15
N ARG A 156 11.47 74.28 -9.28
CA ARG A 156 12.61 75.07 -8.63
C ARG A 156 12.56 75.54 -7.13
N ILE A 157 13.63 75.64 -6.30
CA ILE A 157 15.10 75.27 -6.34
C ILE A 157 15.53 74.64 -4.95
N LEU A 158 16.54 74.97 -4.09
CA LEU A 158 17.72 75.89 -4.01
C LEU A 158 18.76 75.44 -2.91
N GLY A 159 20.08 75.53 -3.18
CA GLY A 159 21.18 75.75 -2.18
C GLY A 159 21.76 74.54 -1.40
N SER A 160 23.05 74.46 -0.99
CA SER A 160 24.25 75.31 -1.20
C SER A 160 25.58 74.49 -1.03
N ARG A 161 26.77 75.07 -1.34
CA ARG A 161 28.15 74.48 -1.35
C ARG A 161 29.14 75.38 -0.54
N PRO A 162 30.49 75.14 -0.39
CA PRO A 162 31.44 74.15 -0.96
C PRO A 162 32.05 73.22 0.15
N GLY A 163 33.32 72.75 0.22
CA GLY A 163 34.60 72.85 -0.53
C GLY A 163 35.80 72.33 0.33
N ALA A 164 37.07 72.17 -0.12
CA ALA A 164 37.69 72.00 -1.44
C ALA A 164 39.20 71.62 -1.32
N GLY A 165 39.79 70.86 -2.27
CA GLY A 165 41.24 70.49 -2.33
C GLY A 165 41.66 69.27 -1.47
N SER A 166 42.80 68.58 -1.66
CA SER A 166 43.81 68.58 -2.75
C SER A 166 44.51 67.19 -2.81
N ALA A 167 45.65 67.01 -3.52
CA ALA A 167 46.22 65.70 -3.89
C ALA A 167 47.52 65.31 -3.15
N GLY A 168 47.85 64.00 -3.08
CA GLY A 168 49.21 63.52 -2.73
C GLY A 168 49.31 62.19 -1.96
N ARG A 169 50.32 61.38 -2.30
CA ARG A 169 50.86 60.21 -1.56
C ARG A 169 52.32 60.55 -1.12
N PRO A 170 53.03 59.76 -0.27
CA PRO A 170 52.62 58.76 0.74
C PRO A 170 53.35 58.93 2.10
N SER A 171 52.98 58.16 3.14
CA SER A 171 53.91 57.66 4.18
C SER A 171 53.24 56.60 5.08
N LEU A 172 54.03 55.70 5.70
CA LEU A 172 53.52 54.54 6.46
C LEU A 172 53.41 54.78 7.98
N GLY A 173 52.25 54.47 8.55
CA GLY A 173 52.01 54.50 9.98
C GLY A 173 52.51 53.23 10.71
N ARG A 174 53.46 53.40 11.62
CA ARG A 174 53.80 52.53 12.77
C ARG A 174 53.53 51.02 12.64
N ARG A 175 54.31 50.37 11.75
CA ARG A 175 54.88 49.00 11.86
C ARG A 175 53.91 47.87 12.30
N GLN A 176 53.63 46.86 11.48
CA GLN A 176 54.63 45.86 11.07
C GLN A 176 55.63 45.50 12.18
N PHE A 177 55.11 45.09 13.32
CA PHE A 177 55.81 44.24 14.29
C PHE A 177 54.78 43.23 14.83
N ILE A 178 55.20 41.99 15.10
CA ILE A 178 54.29 40.87 15.45
C ILE A 178 53.29 40.54 14.32
N GLY A 179 53.82 40.29 13.13
CA GLY A 179 53.27 39.23 12.29
C GLY A 179 53.95 37.92 12.70
N GLY A 180 53.23 37.04 13.41
CA GLY A 180 53.76 35.77 13.92
C GLY A 180 53.00 35.29 15.15
N ALA A 181 52.65 34.00 15.19
CA ALA A 181 51.78 33.34 16.19
C ALA A 181 50.36 33.94 16.34
N GLY A 182 49.35 33.28 15.77
CA GLY A 182 47.94 33.63 16.00
C GLY A 182 46.92 32.99 15.04
N ALA A 183 47.30 32.76 13.77
CA ALA A 183 46.36 32.35 12.72
C ALA A 183 46.21 30.83 12.50
N ALA A 184 46.77 29.99 13.37
CA ALA A 184 46.78 28.52 13.20
C ALA A 184 45.80 27.75 14.12
N ALA A 185 45.19 28.41 15.11
CA ALA A 185 44.40 27.76 16.17
C ALA A 185 42.87 27.81 15.96
N LEU A 186 42.37 28.63 15.03
CA LEU A 186 40.92 28.87 14.86
C LEU A 186 40.30 28.20 13.62
N ALA A 187 41.07 27.43 12.86
CA ALA A 187 40.57 26.64 11.72
C ALA A 187 40.15 25.21 12.09
N ALA A 188 40.55 24.70 13.27
CA ALA A 188 40.32 23.32 13.69
C ALA A 188 38.98 23.08 14.44
N ALA A 189 38.21 24.13 14.73
CA ALA A 189 37.05 24.07 15.62
C ALA A 189 35.68 24.01 14.91
N LEU A 190 35.63 24.04 13.58
CA LEU A 190 34.38 24.04 12.80
C LEU A 190 34.18 22.81 11.89
N ALA A 191 35.13 21.88 11.87
CA ALA A 191 35.04 20.62 11.11
C ALA A 191 34.31 19.48 11.86
N GLY A 192 33.71 19.76 13.03
CA GLY A 192 33.21 18.73 13.95
C GLY A 192 31.71 18.43 13.90
N CYS A 193 30.90 19.19 13.15
CA CYS A 193 29.43 19.15 13.27
C CYS A 193 28.65 19.06 11.94
N THR A 194 29.24 18.50 10.88
CA THR A 194 28.51 18.09 9.66
C THR A 194 29.02 16.73 9.19
N GLY A 195 28.44 15.65 9.73
CA GLY A 195 28.80 14.27 9.37
C GLY A 195 28.27 13.86 8.01
N GLY A 196 28.93 14.28 6.93
CA GLY A 196 28.56 13.92 5.55
C GLY A 196 29.51 14.52 4.53
N GLY A 197 30.44 13.73 4.01
CA GLY A 197 31.40 14.14 3.00
C GLY A 197 32.47 13.08 2.76
N GLN A 198 32.38 12.35 1.65
CA GLN A 198 33.38 11.38 1.23
C GLN A 198 34.68 12.09 0.85
N MET A 199 35.83 11.58 1.32
CA MET A 199 37.13 12.04 0.85
C MET A 199 37.46 11.35 -0.49
N SER A 200 37.54 12.13 -1.57
CA SER A 200 37.77 11.62 -2.93
C SER A 200 39.09 10.85 -3.03
N ARG A 201 39.00 9.53 -3.21
CA ARG A 201 40.08 8.70 -3.77
C ARG A 201 39.75 8.41 -5.22
N GLU A 202 40.70 8.64 -6.11
CA GLU A 202 40.68 8.02 -7.44
C GLU A 202 40.88 6.51 -7.27
N SER A 203 39.86 5.73 -7.63
CA SER A 203 39.91 4.27 -7.64
C SER A 203 39.76 3.77 -9.08
N GLY A 204 40.88 3.39 -9.69
CA GLY A 204 40.81 2.55 -10.89
C GLY A 204 40.32 1.15 -10.51
N GLY A 205 39.43 0.57 -11.31
CA GLY A 205 39.19 -0.88 -11.29
C GLY A 205 38.01 -1.42 -10.46
N SER A 206 36.96 -0.64 -10.17
CA SER A 206 35.65 -1.19 -9.79
C SER A 206 34.51 -0.20 -10.00
N SER A 207 33.33 -0.68 -10.38
CA SER A 207 32.07 0.08 -10.35
C SER A 207 31.58 0.30 -8.91
N GLY A 208 30.83 1.37 -8.66
CA GLY A 208 30.23 1.65 -7.34
C GLY A 208 29.23 0.57 -6.88
N ALA A 209 28.81 0.62 -5.62
CA ALA A 209 27.88 -0.37 -5.05
C ALA A 209 26.51 -0.36 -5.74
N LEU A 210 25.93 -1.55 -5.92
CA LEU A 210 24.59 -1.77 -6.46
C LEU A 210 23.55 -1.16 -5.51
N GLN A 211 22.80 -0.17 -6.00
CA GLN A 211 21.79 0.52 -5.20
C GLN A 211 20.43 -0.18 -5.30
N TRP A 212 19.84 -0.54 -4.16
CA TRP A 212 18.52 -1.21 -4.08
C TRP A 212 17.56 -0.40 -3.22
N TRP A 213 16.48 0.17 -3.77
CA TRP A 213 15.55 1.06 -3.03
C TRP A 213 14.13 0.51 -2.98
N ASP A 214 13.55 0.37 -1.78
CA ASP A 214 12.22 -0.22 -1.60
C ASP A 214 11.53 0.15 -0.27
N GLN A 215 10.30 -0.34 -0.08
CA GLN A 215 9.44 -0.05 1.07
C GLN A 215 9.34 -1.17 2.12
N PHE A 216 9.95 -2.33 1.90
CA PHE A 216 9.70 -3.55 2.68
C PHE A 216 10.47 -3.56 4.00
N ARG A 217 10.01 -2.73 4.95
CA ARG A 217 10.62 -2.63 6.28
C ARG A 217 10.66 -3.98 7.04
N PRO A 218 9.60 -4.83 7.06
CA PRO A 218 9.66 -6.16 7.67
C PRO A 218 10.72 -7.09 7.06
N LEU A 219 10.94 -7.02 5.75
CA LEU A 219 11.89 -7.87 5.04
C LEU A 219 13.36 -7.45 5.21
N THR A 220 13.65 -6.36 5.92
CA THR A 220 15.00 -5.75 5.99
C THR A 220 16.09 -6.71 6.44
N LYS A 221 15.84 -7.53 7.45
CA LYS A 221 16.83 -8.50 7.94
C LYS A 221 16.99 -9.68 6.97
N MET A 222 15.87 -10.22 6.46
CA MET A 222 15.86 -11.35 5.54
C MET A 222 16.57 -11.01 4.22
N LEU A 223 16.25 -9.86 3.59
CA LEU A 223 16.95 -9.42 2.38
C LEU A 223 18.45 -9.20 2.61
N GLN A 224 18.86 -8.74 3.79
CA GLN A 224 20.28 -8.59 4.12
C GLN A 224 20.99 -9.94 4.32
N ASP A 225 20.40 -10.86 5.06
CA ASP A 225 21.05 -12.09 5.53
C ASP A 225 20.88 -13.28 4.59
N ASP A 226 19.73 -13.39 3.91
CA ASP A 226 19.36 -14.52 3.04
C ASP A 226 19.50 -14.20 1.52
N LEU A 227 19.66 -12.92 1.13
CA LEU A 227 19.86 -12.50 -0.26
C LEU A 227 21.20 -11.76 -0.48
N PHE A 228 21.36 -10.55 0.06
CA PHE A 228 22.51 -9.69 -0.30
C PHE A 228 23.86 -10.17 0.27
N ALA A 229 23.92 -10.56 1.55
CA ALA A 229 25.17 -11.04 2.14
C ALA A 229 25.67 -12.38 1.54
N PRO A 230 24.81 -13.38 1.27
CA PRO A 230 25.18 -14.57 0.50
C PRO A 230 25.73 -14.22 -0.89
N TYR A 231 25.07 -13.34 -1.63
CA TYR A 231 25.51 -12.92 -2.96
C TYR A 231 26.86 -12.19 -2.93
N MET A 232 27.04 -11.18 -2.06
CA MET A 232 28.33 -10.48 -1.90
C MET A 232 29.47 -11.40 -1.46
N LYS A 233 29.17 -12.48 -0.71
CA LYS A 233 30.14 -13.50 -0.33
C LYS A 233 30.52 -14.42 -1.49
N ALA A 234 29.58 -14.75 -2.36
CA ALA A 234 29.79 -15.60 -3.54
C ALA A 234 30.42 -14.84 -4.73
N HIS A 235 30.23 -13.51 -4.81
CA HIS A 235 30.73 -12.65 -5.89
C HIS A 235 31.72 -11.57 -5.37
N PRO A 236 32.98 -11.93 -5.03
CA PRO A 236 33.98 -10.98 -4.55
C PRO A 236 34.23 -9.84 -5.52
N GLY A 237 33.88 -8.61 -5.11
CA GLY A 237 33.93 -7.40 -5.95
C GLY A 237 32.55 -6.77 -6.23
N VAL A 238 31.46 -7.46 -5.87
CA VAL A 238 30.13 -6.85 -5.77
C VAL A 238 29.95 -6.29 -4.35
N THR A 239 29.35 -5.11 -4.27
CA THR A 239 28.83 -4.52 -3.02
C THR A 239 27.40 -4.09 -3.29
N ILE A 240 26.49 -4.35 -2.35
CA ILE A 240 25.06 -4.01 -2.45
C ILE A 240 24.72 -3.08 -1.30
N GLU A 241 24.07 -1.96 -1.60
CA GLU A 241 23.61 -0.97 -0.64
C GLU A 241 22.08 -0.82 -0.77
N ARG A 242 21.35 -1.33 0.23
CA ARG A 242 19.89 -1.18 0.30
C ARG A 242 19.50 0.09 1.06
N ARG A 243 18.57 0.86 0.48
CA ARG A 243 17.90 1.99 1.11
C ARG A 243 16.40 1.73 1.24
N GLN A 244 15.97 1.30 2.43
CA GLN A 244 14.54 1.24 2.74
C GLN A 244 14.01 2.65 3.03
N MET A 245 12.82 2.96 2.50
CA MET A 245 12.08 4.21 2.73
C MET A 245 10.61 3.89 2.95
N ASP A 246 9.83 4.82 3.52
CA ASP A 246 8.38 4.66 3.53
C ASP A 246 7.78 5.01 2.15
N VAL A 247 6.58 4.51 1.86
CA VAL A 247 5.99 4.53 0.51
C VAL A 247 5.98 5.93 -0.15
N PRO A 248 5.58 7.03 0.52
CA PRO A 248 5.62 8.36 -0.08
C PRO A 248 7.04 8.86 -0.35
N ASP A 249 7.98 8.58 0.57
CA ASP A 249 9.38 9.00 0.45
C ASP A 249 10.09 8.27 -0.69
N LEU A 250 9.80 6.97 -0.88
CA LEU A 250 10.30 6.18 -2.00
C LEU A 250 9.81 6.75 -3.34
N GLY A 251 8.50 6.97 -3.48
CA GLY A 251 7.91 7.58 -4.67
C GLY A 251 8.55 8.92 -5.04
N GLN A 252 8.67 9.82 -4.05
CA GLN A 252 9.34 11.10 -4.24
C GLN A 252 10.83 10.93 -4.61
N ALA A 253 11.56 10.02 -3.95
CA ALA A 253 12.97 9.78 -4.21
C ALA A 253 13.21 9.24 -5.64
N LEU A 254 12.38 8.31 -6.11
CA LEU A 254 12.45 7.75 -7.46
C LEU A 254 12.13 8.81 -8.53
N GLN A 255 11.10 9.63 -8.34
CA GLN A 255 10.83 10.74 -9.24
C GLN A 255 11.99 11.75 -9.30
N VAL A 256 12.66 12.03 -8.17
CA VAL A 256 13.86 12.88 -8.15
C VAL A 256 15.02 12.20 -8.90
N GLY A 257 15.30 10.93 -8.61
CA GLY A 257 16.35 10.14 -9.26
C GLY A 257 16.18 10.03 -10.78
N ARG A 258 14.95 9.88 -11.27
CA ARG A 258 14.67 9.88 -12.71
C ARG A 258 15.02 11.22 -13.36
N ARG A 259 14.65 12.34 -12.71
CA ARG A 259 14.92 13.71 -13.20
C ARG A 259 16.39 14.13 -13.09
N SER A 260 17.15 13.59 -12.13
CA SER A 260 18.59 13.89 -11.98
C SER A 260 19.51 12.89 -12.68
N ASN A 261 18.97 11.84 -13.31
CA ASN A 261 19.71 10.69 -13.83
C ASN A 261 20.59 10.02 -12.75
N GLN A 262 19.97 9.78 -11.58
CA GLN A 262 20.55 9.13 -10.40
C GLN A 262 19.55 8.10 -9.85
N MET A 263 18.95 7.29 -10.73
CA MET A 263 18.13 6.16 -10.29
C MET A 263 18.99 5.09 -9.60
N PRO A 264 18.44 4.36 -8.61
CA PRO A 264 19.07 3.14 -8.09
C PRO A 264 19.13 2.06 -9.18
N ASP A 265 20.04 1.09 -9.04
CA ASP A 265 20.13 -0.04 -9.97
C ASP A 265 18.84 -0.88 -9.97
N VAL A 266 18.27 -1.11 -8.78
CA VAL A 266 17.01 -1.85 -8.57
C VAL A 266 16.08 -1.06 -7.66
N HIS A 267 14.77 -1.05 -7.96
CA HIS A 267 13.77 -0.54 -7.04
C HIS A 267 12.39 -1.18 -7.19
N SER A 268 11.52 -0.98 -6.19
CA SER A 268 10.07 -1.20 -6.33
C SER A 268 9.35 0.07 -6.81
N LEU A 269 8.07 -0.03 -7.19
CA LEU A 269 7.29 1.10 -7.75
C LEU A 269 6.42 1.82 -6.71
N ALA A 270 6.51 1.46 -5.43
CA ALA A 270 5.60 1.97 -4.42
C ALA A 270 5.72 3.50 -4.25
N GLY A 271 4.59 4.19 -4.27
CA GLY A 271 4.52 5.66 -4.19
C GLY A 271 4.66 6.41 -5.53
N LEU A 272 4.86 5.72 -6.67
CA LEU A 272 4.91 6.38 -7.98
C LEU A 272 3.54 6.71 -8.59
N GLY A 273 2.46 6.04 -8.16
CA GLY A 273 1.09 6.28 -8.66
C GLY A 273 0.88 6.04 -10.16
N THR A 274 1.83 5.36 -10.82
CA THR A 274 1.88 5.19 -12.29
C THR A 274 1.97 3.70 -12.61
N SER A 275 1.30 3.23 -13.68
CA SER A 275 1.33 1.81 -14.06
C SER A 275 2.72 1.37 -14.55
N ALA A 276 3.07 0.11 -14.28
CA ALA A 276 4.36 -0.45 -14.69
C ALA A 276 4.58 -0.37 -16.21
N ALA A 277 3.53 -0.67 -16.99
CA ALA A 277 3.53 -0.59 -18.44
C ALA A 277 3.86 0.82 -18.98
N ALA A 278 3.36 1.87 -18.33
CA ALA A 278 3.71 3.25 -18.68
C ALA A 278 5.20 3.53 -18.43
N LEU A 279 5.72 3.13 -17.26
CA LEU A 279 7.12 3.32 -16.88
C LEU A 279 8.09 2.51 -17.79
N VAL A 280 7.69 1.32 -18.24
CA VAL A 280 8.40 0.55 -19.30
C VAL A 280 8.47 1.37 -20.59
N SER A 281 7.33 1.89 -21.08
CA SER A 281 7.28 2.68 -22.33
C SER A 281 8.10 3.98 -22.26
N GLU A 282 8.18 4.60 -21.08
CA GLU A 282 8.99 5.78 -20.79
C GLU A 282 10.49 5.44 -20.62
N GLY A 283 10.88 4.18 -20.81
CA GLY A 283 12.27 3.72 -20.72
C GLY A 283 12.86 3.87 -19.32
N TRP A 284 12.08 3.67 -18.26
CA TRP A 284 12.61 3.63 -16.89
C TRP A 284 13.44 2.38 -16.62
N PHE A 285 13.16 1.27 -17.32
CA PHE A 285 13.72 -0.05 -17.03
C PHE A 285 14.49 -0.64 -18.21
N GLN A 286 15.27 -1.68 -17.94
CA GLN A 286 15.87 -2.55 -18.96
C GLN A 286 15.38 -4.00 -18.77
N PRO A 287 15.25 -4.79 -19.84
CA PRO A 287 14.78 -6.17 -19.73
C PRO A 287 15.83 -7.07 -19.07
N ILE A 288 15.35 -7.99 -18.24
CA ILE A 288 16.15 -8.96 -17.46
C ILE A 288 16.04 -10.39 -18.00
N GLY A 289 15.06 -10.69 -18.86
CA GLY A 289 14.76 -12.05 -19.34
C GLY A 289 15.87 -12.78 -20.14
N LYS A 290 16.95 -12.07 -20.52
CA LYS A 290 18.14 -12.65 -21.17
C LYS A 290 19.36 -12.77 -20.24
N LEU A 291 19.25 -12.29 -19.01
CA LEU A 291 20.31 -12.24 -18.01
C LEU A 291 20.19 -13.41 -17.00
N ALA A 292 18.98 -13.93 -16.83
CA ALA A 292 18.63 -15.02 -15.94
C ALA A 292 17.37 -15.77 -16.44
N ASP A 293 17.25 -17.07 -16.17
CA ASP A 293 16.11 -17.89 -16.60
C ASP A 293 14.93 -17.77 -15.63
N PHE A 294 14.12 -16.73 -15.82
CA PHE A 294 12.88 -16.53 -15.06
C PHE A 294 11.73 -17.44 -15.50
N GLN A 295 11.77 -18.02 -16.71
CA GLN A 295 10.69 -18.87 -17.25
C GLN A 295 10.80 -20.30 -16.74
N GLY A 296 12.01 -20.86 -16.66
CA GLY A 296 12.29 -22.12 -15.98
C GLY A 296 12.28 -22.01 -14.44
N SER A 297 11.98 -20.83 -13.88
CA SER A 297 11.95 -20.61 -12.44
C SER A 297 10.65 -21.10 -11.79
N PRO A 298 10.64 -21.42 -10.47
CA PRO A 298 9.43 -21.87 -9.78
C PRO A 298 8.25 -20.89 -9.82
N VAL A 299 8.49 -19.60 -10.06
CA VAL A 299 7.41 -18.58 -10.17
C VAL A 299 7.09 -18.20 -11.62
N GLY A 300 7.65 -18.92 -12.60
CA GLY A 300 7.54 -18.61 -14.03
C GLY A 300 6.10 -18.58 -14.55
N GLU A 301 5.21 -19.41 -14.01
CA GLU A 301 3.78 -19.44 -14.36
C GLU A 301 3.01 -18.17 -13.95
N PHE A 302 3.56 -17.39 -13.00
CA PHE A 302 3.00 -16.10 -12.58
C PHE A 302 3.57 -14.91 -13.38
N VAL A 303 4.39 -15.13 -14.42
CA VAL A 303 5.03 -14.07 -15.23
C VAL A 303 4.15 -13.70 -16.44
N TYR A 304 3.02 -13.05 -16.16
CA TYR A 304 2.06 -12.55 -17.15
C TYR A 304 2.63 -11.51 -18.13
N ASP A 305 2.17 -11.55 -19.37
CA ASP A 305 2.30 -10.44 -20.33
C ASP A 305 1.57 -9.19 -19.81
N GLY A 306 2.01 -7.99 -20.20
CA GLY A 306 1.40 -6.72 -19.78
C GLY A 306 1.61 -6.32 -18.29
N ILE A 307 1.98 -7.26 -17.42
CA ILE A 307 2.35 -7.01 -16.01
C ILE A 307 3.87 -7.13 -15.81
N HIS A 308 4.47 -8.22 -16.30
CA HIS A 308 5.88 -8.56 -16.09
C HIS A 308 6.69 -8.59 -17.38
N ARG A 309 6.03 -8.95 -18.49
CA ARG A 309 6.60 -9.15 -19.81
C ARG A 309 6.02 -8.15 -20.80
N PHE A 310 6.89 -7.48 -21.55
CA PHE A 310 6.55 -6.40 -22.48
C PHE A 310 7.38 -6.58 -23.75
N ASP A 311 6.74 -6.49 -24.92
CA ASP A 311 7.33 -6.76 -26.24
C ASP A 311 8.08 -8.12 -26.32
N GLY A 312 7.60 -9.11 -25.56
CA GLY A 312 8.19 -10.45 -25.43
C GLY A 312 9.34 -10.57 -24.42
N GLU A 313 9.85 -9.45 -23.89
CA GLU A 313 10.96 -9.43 -22.92
C GLU A 313 10.44 -9.31 -21.48
N ILE A 314 11.08 -10.00 -20.53
CA ILE A 314 10.74 -9.92 -19.09
C ILE A 314 11.46 -8.74 -18.45
N TYR A 315 10.74 -7.91 -17.69
CA TYR A 315 11.27 -6.74 -16.98
C TYR A 315 11.18 -6.85 -15.45
N SER A 316 10.28 -7.72 -14.94
CA SER A 316 10.07 -7.94 -13.50
C SER A 316 9.49 -9.33 -13.24
N ILE A 317 9.29 -9.69 -11.97
CA ILE A 317 8.68 -10.92 -11.48
C ILE A 317 7.82 -10.65 -10.23
N PRO A 318 6.87 -11.53 -9.90
CA PRO A 318 6.19 -11.53 -8.61
C PRO A 318 6.85 -12.55 -7.65
N PRO A 319 7.60 -12.11 -6.61
CA PRO A 319 8.05 -12.98 -5.54
C PRO A 319 6.94 -13.30 -4.52
N PHE A 320 5.77 -12.66 -4.63
CA PHE A 320 4.61 -12.83 -3.76
C PHE A 320 3.40 -13.38 -4.53
N SER A 321 2.43 -13.97 -3.85
CA SER A 321 1.16 -14.38 -4.49
C SER A 321 0.26 -13.17 -4.78
N GLY A 322 -0.66 -13.29 -5.75
CA GLY A 322 -1.76 -12.33 -5.95
C GLY A 322 -3.02 -12.67 -5.12
N ARG A 323 -3.10 -13.87 -4.54
CA ARG A 323 -4.23 -14.29 -3.70
C ARG A 323 -4.10 -13.74 -2.29
N TRP A 324 -4.43 -12.45 -2.12
CA TRP A 324 -4.57 -11.78 -0.82
C TRP A 324 -5.49 -10.56 -0.89
N HIS A 325 -5.84 -10.03 0.29
CA HIS A 325 -6.57 -8.76 0.46
C HIS A 325 -6.18 -8.04 1.77
N GLU A 326 -6.56 -6.78 1.89
CA GLU A 326 -6.14 -5.84 2.95
C GLU A 326 -7.15 -5.73 4.11
N ALA A 327 -8.24 -6.50 4.07
CA ALA A 327 -9.33 -6.47 5.04
C ALA A 327 -9.41 -7.73 5.92
N VAL A 328 -8.26 -8.34 6.24
CA VAL A 328 -8.17 -9.52 7.13
C VAL A 328 -8.45 -9.09 8.58
N PRO A 329 -9.46 -9.64 9.27
CA PRO A 329 -9.73 -9.28 10.67
C PRO A 329 -8.72 -9.94 11.61
N TRP A 330 -7.66 -9.20 11.94
CA TRP A 330 -6.68 -9.59 12.96
C TRP A 330 -7.21 -9.26 14.36
N PHE A 331 -7.09 -10.19 15.30
CA PHE A 331 -7.63 -10.06 16.65
C PHE A 331 -6.63 -10.40 17.76
N ASN A 332 -6.77 -9.73 18.90
CA ASN A 332 -5.92 -9.92 20.07
C ASN A 332 -6.50 -11.03 20.97
N THR A 333 -5.84 -12.18 21.05
CA THR A 333 -6.39 -13.37 21.72
C THR A 333 -6.57 -13.18 23.22
N ALA A 334 -5.74 -12.35 23.86
CA ALA A 334 -5.87 -12.04 25.28
C ALA A 334 -7.12 -11.19 25.57
N LEU A 335 -7.43 -10.20 24.71
CA LEU A 335 -8.63 -9.37 24.84
C LEU A 335 -9.93 -10.15 24.53
N LEU A 336 -9.90 -11.08 23.58
CA LEU A 336 -11.00 -12.04 23.38
C LEU A 336 -11.25 -12.89 24.63
N LYS A 337 -10.19 -13.48 25.19
CA LYS A 337 -10.27 -14.28 26.42
C LYS A 337 -10.79 -13.47 27.62
N GLN A 338 -10.39 -12.22 27.75
CA GLN A 338 -10.86 -11.30 28.79
C GLN A 338 -12.36 -11.04 28.66
N ALA A 339 -12.85 -10.79 27.45
CA ALA A 339 -14.26 -10.54 27.17
C ALA A 339 -15.14 -11.80 27.08
N GLY A 340 -14.60 -13.00 27.31
CA GLY A 340 -15.33 -14.27 27.15
C GLY A 340 -15.80 -14.50 25.71
N VAL A 341 -14.98 -14.14 24.73
CA VAL A 341 -15.20 -14.42 23.30
C VAL A 341 -14.30 -15.59 22.90
N ASP A 342 -14.89 -16.65 22.36
CA ASP A 342 -14.16 -17.77 21.77
C ASP A 342 -13.61 -17.34 20.39
N PRO A 343 -12.30 -17.50 20.08
CA PRO A 343 -11.80 -17.28 18.72
C PRO A 343 -12.49 -18.18 17.68
N GLU A 344 -12.91 -19.38 18.04
CA GLU A 344 -13.53 -20.35 17.12
C GLU A 344 -15.02 -20.03 16.84
N GLU A 345 -15.64 -19.09 17.58
CA GLU A 345 -16.97 -18.56 17.23
C GLU A 345 -16.96 -17.75 15.91
N GLY A 346 -15.77 -17.36 15.42
CA GLY A 346 -15.48 -16.87 14.07
C GLY A 346 -16.60 -16.08 13.39
N PRO A 347 -16.69 -14.74 13.55
CA PRO A 347 -17.93 -13.98 13.37
C PRO A 347 -18.64 -14.29 12.04
N GLY A 348 -17.91 -14.36 10.92
CA GLY A 348 -18.42 -14.85 9.64
C GLY A 348 -19.39 -13.90 8.92
N THR A 349 -20.31 -13.28 9.65
CA THR A 349 -21.19 -12.20 9.19
C THR A 349 -20.83 -10.85 9.79
N TRP A 350 -21.23 -9.78 9.11
CA TRP A 350 -21.06 -8.39 9.55
C TRP A 350 -21.73 -8.12 10.91
N ASP A 351 -22.98 -8.54 11.11
CA ASP A 351 -23.66 -8.35 12.39
C ASP A 351 -23.05 -9.17 13.53
N GLN A 352 -22.53 -10.38 13.24
CA GLN A 352 -21.77 -11.15 14.24
C GLN A 352 -20.43 -10.47 14.58
N LEU A 353 -19.73 -9.84 13.62
CA LEU A 353 -18.54 -9.04 13.93
C LEU A 353 -18.90 -7.82 14.79
N ARG A 354 -20.06 -7.18 14.54
CA ARG A 354 -20.59 -6.13 15.43
C ARG A 354 -20.87 -6.66 16.83
N ASP A 355 -21.49 -7.82 16.99
CA ASP A 355 -21.73 -8.42 18.31
C ASP A 355 -20.44 -8.83 19.04
N VAL A 356 -19.46 -9.37 18.33
CA VAL A 356 -18.12 -9.63 18.87
C VAL A 356 -17.47 -8.31 19.32
N ALA A 357 -17.50 -7.26 18.52
CA ALA A 357 -16.98 -5.95 18.89
C ALA A 357 -17.75 -5.32 20.07
N ARG A 358 -19.06 -5.53 20.17
CA ARG A 358 -19.91 -5.12 21.30
C ARG A 358 -19.62 -5.91 22.58
N ARG A 359 -19.27 -7.21 22.49
CA ARG A 359 -18.78 -8.03 23.61
C ARG A 359 -17.41 -7.55 24.08
N LEU A 360 -16.47 -7.39 23.15
CA LEU A 360 -15.10 -6.91 23.43
C LEU A 360 -15.13 -5.58 24.18
N THR A 361 -15.73 -4.52 23.60
CA THR A 361 -15.82 -3.16 24.20
C THR A 361 -16.50 -3.11 25.58
N LYS A 362 -17.20 -4.17 26.00
CA LYS A 362 -17.89 -4.25 27.31
C LYS A 362 -17.25 -5.27 28.28
N GLY A 363 -16.40 -6.16 27.78
CA GLY A 363 -15.79 -7.26 28.54
C GLY A 363 -14.29 -7.09 28.79
N THR A 364 -13.64 -6.14 28.13
CA THR A 364 -12.27 -5.70 28.39
C THR A 364 -12.22 -4.50 29.36
N ASP A 365 -11.02 -4.08 29.76
CA ASP A 365 -10.82 -2.91 30.63
C ASP A 365 -11.27 -1.59 30.00
N ASP A 366 -11.53 -0.58 30.85
CA ASP A 366 -11.90 0.78 30.45
C ASP A 366 -10.89 1.38 29.46
N GLY A 367 -11.39 1.83 28.31
CA GLY A 367 -10.57 2.43 27.24
C GLY A 367 -10.04 1.44 26.19
N VAL A 368 -10.38 0.16 26.31
CA VAL A 368 -10.20 -0.83 25.23
C VAL A 368 -11.47 -0.90 24.37
N TYR A 369 -11.29 -0.91 23.04
CA TYR A 369 -12.39 -0.89 22.07
C TYR A 369 -12.42 -2.15 21.21
N GLY A 370 -13.60 -2.55 20.76
CA GLY A 370 -13.79 -3.77 19.97
C GLY A 370 -13.02 -3.75 18.65
N ILE A 371 -13.06 -2.64 17.92
CA ILE A 371 -12.42 -2.47 16.61
C ILE A 371 -11.64 -1.14 16.55
N VAL A 372 -10.54 -1.09 15.79
CA VAL A 372 -9.93 0.15 15.30
C VAL A 372 -10.07 0.26 13.78
N VAL A 373 -10.39 1.48 13.31
CA VAL A 373 -10.47 1.83 11.88
C VAL A 373 -9.68 3.13 11.70
N PRO A 374 -8.56 3.19 10.96
CA PRO A 374 -7.83 4.43 10.70
C PRO A 374 -8.62 5.36 9.75
N SER A 375 -9.66 6.02 10.25
CA SER A 375 -10.63 6.79 9.45
C SER A 375 -10.11 8.11 8.87
N LYS A 376 -8.85 8.49 9.13
CA LYS A 376 -8.15 9.59 8.46
C LYS A 376 -7.53 9.17 7.12
N ASP A 377 -7.42 7.87 6.89
CA ASP A 377 -6.67 7.26 5.79
C ASP A 377 -7.62 6.94 4.63
N ALA A 378 -7.66 7.81 3.61
CA ALA A 378 -8.58 7.66 2.48
C ALA A 378 -8.26 6.43 1.63
N GLU A 379 -6.97 6.12 1.43
CA GLU A 379 -6.51 4.96 0.68
C GLU A 379 -6.96 3.66 1.37
N TYR A 380 -6.73 3.54 2.68
CA TYR A 380 -7.24 2.42 3.46
C TYR A 380 -8.77 2.31 3.41
N LEU A 381 -9.52 3.41 3.57
CA LEU A 381 -10.98 3.37 3.56
C LEU A 381 -11.54 2.97 2.19
N GLN A 382 -10.95 3.47 1.09
CA GLN A 382 -11.28 3.07 -0.28
C GLN A 382 -11.08 1.56 -0.47
N ILE A 383 -9.92 1.04 -0.05
CA ILE A 383 -9.59 -0.38 -0.15
C ILE A 383 -10.55 -1.22 0.70
N LEU A 384 -10.74 -0.87 1.97
CA LEU A 384 -11.60 -1.58 2.91
C LEU A 384 -13.05 -1.68 2.39
N VAL A 385 -13.64 -0.57 1.96
CA VAL A 385 -15.02 -0.55 1.46
C VAL A 385 -15.14 -1.30 0.13
N ASN A 386 -14.14 -1.25 -0.75
CA ASN A 386 -14.09 -2.08 -1.95
C ASN A 386 -14.05 -3.58 -1.61
N ARG A 387 -13.26 -4.02 -0.62
CA ARG A 387 -13.22 -5.43 -0.20
C ARG A 387 -14.54 -5.87 0.46
N LEU A 388 -15.11 -5.04 1.32
CA LEU A 388 -16.41 -5.29 1.94
C LEU A 388 -17.53 -5.40 0.89
N ALA A 389 -17.60 -4.47 -0.08
CA ALA A 389 -18.57 -4.52 -1.17
C ALA A 389 -18.47 -5.83 -1.98
N MET A 390 -17.25 -6.33 -2.25
CA MET A 390 -17.05 -7.64 -2.87
C MET A 390 -17.63 -8.79 -2.01
N THR A 391 -17.45 -8.78 -0.68
CA THR A 391 -18.09 -9.77 0.20
C THR A 391 -19.63 -9.68 0.22
N ALA A 392 -20.19 -8.51 -0.09
CA ALA A 392 -21.63 -8.30 -0.32
C ALA A 392 -22.10 -8.70 -1.74
N GLY A 393 -21.18 -9.16 -2.60
CA GLY A 393 -21.48 -9.65 -3.93
C GLY A 393 -21.15 -8.69 -5.07
N ALA A 394 -20.61 -7.49 -4.80
CA ALA A 394 -20.15 -6.58 -5.85
C ALA A 394 -19.11 -7.27 -6.75
N PRO A 395 -19.04 -6.93 -8.06
CA PRO A 395 -17.98 -7.44 -8.93
C PRO A 395 -16.61 -6.80 -8.64
N GLY A 396 -16.59 -5.73 -7.84
CA GLY A 396 -15.46 -4.83 -7.60
C GLY A 396 -15.79 -3.43 -8.11
N GLY A 397 -14.79 -2.55 -8.19
CA GLY A 397 -14.98 -1.19 -8.72
C GLY A 397 -15.35 -1.17 -10.20
N ILE A 398 -15.04 -2.25 -10.92
CA ILE A 398 -15.38 -2.50 -12.33
C ILE A 398 -16.07 -3.86 -12.41
N ASP A 399 -17.19 -3.93 -13.14
CA ASP A 399 -17.73 -5.20 -13.59
C ASP A 399 -17.00 -5.66 -14.84
N TRP A 400 -16.03 -6.55 -14.70
CA TRP A 400 -15.25 -7.05 -15.83
C TRP A 400 -16.09 -7.76 -16.90
N ALA A 401 -17.27 -8.29 -16.58
CA ALA A 401 -18.14 -8.92 -17.58
C ALA A 401 -18.78 -7.89 -18.55
N THR A 402 -18.95 -6.63 -18.12
CA THR A 402 -19.57 -5.54 -18.92
C THR A 402 -18.64 -4.36 -19.18
N GLY A 403 -17.48 -4.30 -18.52
CA GLY A 403 -16.50 -3.21 -18.55
C GLY A 403 -16.92 -1.95 -17.76
N ALA A 404 -18.13 -1.89 -17.22
CA ALA A 404 -18.67 -0.72 -16.53
C ALA A 404 -18.04 -0.52 -15.13
N TYR A 405 -18.01 0.73 -14.64
CA TYR A 405 -17.79 0.97 -13.20
C TYR A 405 -19.05 0.61 -12.40
N ALA A 406 -18.87 0.10 -11.19
CA ALA A 406 -19.95 -0.43 -10.34
C ALA A 406 -19.96 0.14 -8.91
N TYR A 407 -19.35 1.32 -8.69
CA TYR A 407 -19.25 1.96 -7.38
C TYR A 407 -20.60 2.43 -6.81
N ASP A 408 -21.62 2.59 -7.64
CA ASP A 408 -22.98 2.95 -7.24
C ASP A 408 -23.89 1.75 -6.95
N ALA A 409 -23.38 0.52 -7.07
CA ALA A 409 -24.10 -0.69 -6.69
C ALA A 409 -24.40 -0.71 -5.18
N GLN A 410 -25.57 -1.25 -4.81
CA GLN A 410 -26.07 -1.26 -3.42
C GLN A 410 -25.05 -1.80 -2.41
N GLN A 411 -24.26 -2.79 -2.82
CA GLN A 411 -23.19 -3.41 -2.02
C GLN A 411 -22.14 -2.42 -1.51
N TYR A 412 -21.87 -1.32 -2.24
CA TYR A 412 -21.00 -0.26 -1.76
C TYR A 412 -21.68 0.58 -0.68
N ALA A 413 -22.96 0.93 -0.85
CA ALA A 413 -23.73 1.61 0.20
C ALA A 413 -23.81 0.75 1.47
N ASP A 414 -24.13 -0.55 1.34
CA ASP A 414 -24.16 -1.52 2.44
C ASP A 414 -22.82 -1.57 3.20
N ALA A 415 -21.69 -1.58 2.47
CA ALA A 415 -20.36 -1.59 3.05
C ALA A 415 -19.98 -0.28 3.78
N VAL A 416 -20.46 0.88 3.31
CA VAL A 416 -20.30 2.16 4.03
C VAL A 416 -21.21 2.21 5.26
N GLU A 417 -22.46 1.79 5.14
CA GLU A 417 -23.43 1.73 6.24
C GLU A 417 -22.96 0.78 7.35
N PHE A 418 -22.27 -0.32 7.02
CA PHE A 418 -21.62 -1.19 7.99
C PHE A 418 -20.55 -0.46 8.84
N LEU A 419 -19.71 0.39 8.23
CA LEU A 419 -18.72 1.19 8.98
C LEU A 419 -19.38 2.25 9.86
N VAL A 420 -20.48 2.86 9.39
CA VAL A 420 -21.32 3.78 10.20
C VAL A 420 -22.00 3.03 11.36
N ALA A 421 -22.44 1.79 11.15
CA ALA A 421 -23.03 0.96 12.19
C ALA A 421 -22.03 0.62 13.30
N LEU A 422 -20.76 0.35 12.96
CA LEU A 422 -19.67 0.18 13.93
C LEU A 422 -19.40 1.45 14.77
N GLN A 423 -19.43 2.64 14.15
CA GLN A 423 -19.36 3.90 14.90
C GLN A 423 -20.59 4.10 15.81
N THR A 424 -21.78 3.79 15.31
CA THR A 424 -23.08 3.94 16.02
C THR A 424 -23.17 3.02 17.23
N ASP A 425 -22.65 1.79 17.13
CA ASP A 425 -22.50 0.83 18.23
C ASP A 425 -21.46 1.26 19.28
N LYS A 426 -20.66 2.30 18.99
CA LYS A 426 -19.56 2.84 19.82
C LYS A 426 -18.43 1.85 20.09
N VAL A 427 -18.23 0.88 19.19
CA VAL A 427 -17.18 -0.15 19.30
C VAL A 427 -15.88 0.23 18.60
N VAL A 428 -15.88 1.33 17.85
CA VAL A 428 -14.70 1.89 17.16
C VAL A 428 -13.88 2.76 18.11
N HIS A 429 -12.57 2.52 18.17
CA HIS A 429 -11.61 3.29 18.98
C HIS A 429 -11.73 4.81 18.70
N PRO A 430 -11.88 5.69 19.72
CA PRO A 430 -12.32 7.08 19.55
C PRO A 430 -11.32 7.98 18.83
N ALA A 431 -10.03 7.62 18.81
CA ALA A 431 -9.03 8.35 18.02
C ALA A 431 -9.06 8.01 16.51
N SER A 432 -9.94 7.12 16.05
CA SER A 432 -10.02 6.66 14.65
C SER A 432 -10.01 7.80 13.60
N PRO A 433 -10.73 8.93 13.78
CA PRO A 433 -10.69 10.06 12.85
C PRO A 433 -9.36 10.82 12.75
N SER A 434 -8.36 10.53 13.59
CA SER A 434 -7.04 11.20 13.54
C SER A 434 -5.87 10.26 13.19
N MET A 435 -6.13 8.96 13.03
CA MET A 435 -5.12 7.91 12.86
C MET A 435 -4.98 7.44 11.42
N GLY A 436 -3.74 7.33 10.94
CA GLY A 436 -3.39 6.53 9.77
C GLY A 436 -3.18 5.05 10.13
N ALA A 437 -2.96 4.20 9.13
CA ALA A 437 -2.86 2.74 9.35
C ALA A 437 -1.81 2.31 10.40
N ARG A 438 -0.61 2.91 10.38
CA ARG A 438 0.43 2.59 11.38
C ARG A 438 0.04 3.02 12.80
N ASP A 439 -0.67 4.12 12.96
CA ASP A 439 -1.21 4.55 14.25
C ASP A 439 -2.25 3.54 14.77
N ALA A 440 -3.14 3.05 13.90
CA ALA A 440 -4.14 2.04 14.25
C ALA A 440 -3.49 0.71 14.68
N ARG A 441 -2.48 0.22 13.96
CA ARG A 441 -1.66 -0.93 14.40
C ARG A 441 -1.03 -0.65 15.77
N ALA A 442 -0.43 0.53 15.98
CA ALA A 442 0.20 0.87 17.25
C ALA A 442 -0.81 0.92 18.42
N ARG A 443 -2.08 1.32 18.20
CA ARG A 443 -3.14 1.24 19.22
C ARG A 443 -3.55 -0.19 19.53
N TRP A 444 -3.76 -1.02 18.51
CA TRP A 444 -4.02 -2.45 18.67
C TRP A 444 -2.87 -3.15 19.41
N ALA A 445 -1.63 -2.81 19.04
CA ALA A 445 -0.39 -3.30 19.62
C ALA A 445 -0.04 -2.70 21.00
N ALA A 446 -0.79 -1.68 21.44
CA ALA A 446 -0.83 -1.20 22.82
C ALA A 446 -2.03 -1.77 23.61
N GLY A 447 -2.80 -2.70 23.02
CA GLY A 447 -3.98 -3.30 23.65
C GLY A 447 -5.23 -2.41 23.69
N GLN A 448 -5.21 -1.24 23.04
CA GLN A 448 -6.31 -0.27 23.10
C GLN A 448 -7.46 -0.60 22.12
N ALA A 449 -7.24 -1.54 21.21
CA ALA A 449 -8.26 -2.11 20.34
C ALA A 449 -8.07 -3.63 20.21
N ALA A 450 -9.16 -4.39 20.18
CA ALA A 450 -9.12 -5.84 20.11
C ALA A 450 -9.03 -6.39 18.68
N VAL A 451 -9.68 -5.75 17.71
CA VAL A 451 -9.72 -6.19 16.30
C VAL A 451 -9.27 -5.05 15.37
N TYR A 452 -8.53 -5.39 14.31
CA TYR A 452 -8.16 -4.47 13.23
C TYR A 452 -8.24 -5.22 11.89
N LEU A 453 -8.98 -4.68 10.91
CA LEU A 453 -9.00 -5.20 9.55
C LEU A 453 -7.78 -4.65 8.80
N TRP A 454 -6.86 -5.53 8.39
CA TRP A 454 -5.58 -5.13 7.79
C TRP A 454 -5.02 -6.20 6.83
N GLY A 455 -3.91 -5.91 6.16
CA GLY A 455 -3.26 -6.85 5.23
C GLY A 455 -2.48 -7.98 5.90
N ALA A 456 -2.03 -8.94 5.08
CA ALA A 456 -1.28 -10.14 5.48
C ALA A 456 -0.02 -9.82 6.32
N TRP A 457 0.64 -8.71 6.00
CA TRP A 457 1.89 -8.24 6.60
C TRP A 457 1.78 -7.75 8.05
N PHE A 458 0.64 -7.94 8.70
CA PHE A 458 0.41 -7.51 10.08
C PHE A 458 1.44 -8.09 11.04
N ILE A 459 1.66 -9.42 11.01
CA ILE A 459 2.57 -10.09 11.94
C ILE A 459 4.04 -9.77 11.66
N GLY A 460 4.46 -9.67 10.39
CA GLY A 460 5.80 -9.21 10.02
C GLY A 460 6.06 -7.77 10.48
N GLY A 461 5.05 -6.90 10.37
CA GLY A 461 5.10 -5.54 10.93
C GLY A 461 5.24 -5.54 12.46
N LEU A 462 4.35 -6.24 13.17
CA LEU A 462 4.37 -6.34 14.63
C LEU A 462 5.73 -6.84 15.15
N ARG A 463 6.34 -7.85 14.50
CA ARG A 463 7.65 -8.39 14.89
C ARG A 463 8.81 -7.38 14.80
N VAL A 464 8.67 -6.31 14.00
CA VAL A 464 9.71 -5.28 13.84
C VAL A 464 9.50 -4.07 14.75
N ASP A 465 8.25 -3.64 14.96
CA ASP A 465 7.94 -2.41 15.70
C ASP A 465 7.36 -2.65 17.10
N GLU A 466 6.51 -3.67 17.24
CA GLU A 466 5.71 -3.91 18.44
C GLU A 466 5.75 -5.40 18.88
N PRO A 467 6.93 -6.06 19.01
CA PRO A 467 7.03 -7.52 19.11
C PRO A 467 6.28 -8.14 20.31
N GLU A 468 6.22 -7.43 21.43
CA GLU A 468 5.43 -7.80 22.61
C GLU A 468 3.93 -8.05 22.29
N ALA A 469 3.40 -7.43 21.23
CA ALA A 469 2.02 -7.64 20.80
C ALA A 469 1.78 -9.01 20.16
N VAL A 470 2.82 -9.64 19.60
CA VAL A 470 2.76 -11.04 19.15
C VAL A 470 2.79 -11.98 20.36
N GLU A 471 3.61 -11.67 21.38
CA GLU A 471 3.73 -12.46 22.61
C GLU A 471 2.44 -12.46 23.45
N ARG A 472 1.69 -11.36 23.46
CA ARG A 472 0.34 -11.29 24.06
C ARG A 472 -0.73 -12.05 23.26
N GLY A 473 -0.40 -12.49 22.05
CA GLY A 473 -1.19 -13.39 21.23
C GLY A 473 -2.06 -12.69 20.18
N VAL A 474 -1.89 -13.13 18.94
CA VAL A 474 -2.58 -12.65 17.73
C VAL A 474 -3.30 -13.79 17.04
N GLY A 475 -4.52 -13.56 16.59
CA GLY A 475 -5.33 -14.47 15.79
C GLY A 475 -5.87 -13.78 14.53
N THR A 476 -6.49 -14.55 13.65
CA THR A 476 -7.14 -14.04 12.43
C THR A 476 -8.44 -14.77 12.16
N TRP A 477 -9.40 -14.08 11.56
CA TRP A 477 -10.58 -14.69 10.96
C TRP A 477 -10.53 -14.61 9.42
N HIS A 478 -11.50 -15.25 8.75
CA HIS A 478 -11.85 -14.91 7.37
C HIS A 478 -12.42 -13.49 7.30
N ILE A 479 -12.43 -12.86 6.12
CA ILE A 479 -13.21 -11.63 5.92
C ILE A 479 -14.71 -11.94 6.10
N PRO A 480 -15.48 -11.18 6.90
CA PRO A 480 -16.89 -11.43 7.12
C PRO A 480 -17.72 -10.90 5.94
N CYS A 481 -18.84 -11.55 5.65
CA CYS A 481 -19.79 -11.15 4.60
C CYS A 481 -21.08 -10.59 5.23
N PRO A 482 -22.04 -9.98 4.50
CA PRO A 482 -23.30 -9.56 5.10
C PRO A 482 -24.12 -10.75 5.63
N GLU A 483 -24.16 -11.84 4.85
CA GLU A 483 -24.84 -13.09 5.16
C GLU A 483 -23.86 -14.26 5.35
N LYS A 484 -24.36 -15.45 5.71
CA LYS A 484 -23.54 -16.66 5.88
C LYS A 484 -23.02 -17.26 4.55
N SER A 485 -23.56 -16.81 3.43
CA SER A 485 -23.06 -17.07 2.08
C SER A 485 -21.78 -16.29 1.84
N ARG A 486 -20.65 -17.00 1.66
CA ARG A 486 -19.37 -16.36 1.33
C ARG A 486 -19.34 -15.95 -0.15
N ASN A 487 -18.98 -14.69 -0.42
CA ASN A 487 -18.63 -14.20 -1.75
C ASN A 487 -17.12 -13.96 -1.81
N PHE A 488 -16.53 -14.14 -2.99
CA PHE A 488 -15.11 -13.90 -3.21
C PHE A 488 -14.76 -12.42 -3.26
N VAL A 489 -13.58 -12.09 -2.73
CA VAL A 489 -12.86 -10.84 -2.98
C VAL A 489 -12.04 -11.00 -4.26
N TYR A 490 -12.00 -9.96 -5.08
CA TYR A 490 -11.28 -9.95 -6.36
C TYR A 490 -10.02 -9.11 -6.30
N SER A 491 -8.87 -9.72 -6.57
CA SER A 491 -7.57 -9.03 -6.67
C SER A 491 -6.97 -9.27 -8.05
N PRO A 492 -6.22 -8.32 -8.63
CA PRO A 492 -5.46 -8.59 -9.86
C PRO A 492 -4.34 -9.61 -9.62
N PRO A 493 -3.68 -10.15 -10.66
CA PRO A 493 -2.43 -10.87 -10.48
C PRO A 493 -1.38 -9.96 -9.82
N GLN A 494 -0.45 -10.55 -9.07
CA GLN A 494 0.54 -9.78 -8.31
C GLN A 494 1.42 -8.94 -9.24
N PRO A 495 1.54 -7.62 -9.03
CA PRO A 495 2.40 -6.77 -9.87
C PRO A 495 3.89 -7.09 -9.69
N GLY A 496 4.67 -6.78 -10.72
CA GLY A 496 6.13 -6.85 -10.66
C GLY A 496 6.68 -6.05 -9.47
N THR A 497 7.43 -6.72 -8.59
CA THR A 497 7.80 -6.14 -7.30
C THR A 497 9.11 -5.34 -7.36
N PHE A 498 10.10 -5.83 -8.11
CA PHE A 498 11.41 -5.19 -8.28
C PHE A 498 11.73 -5.02 -9.77
N TRP A 499 12.37 -3.90 -10.11
CA TRP A 499 12.59 -3.47 -11.48
C TRP A 499 14.02 -2.95 -11.62
N VAL A 500 14.70 -3.33 -12.71
CA VAL A 500 16.08 -2.91 -12.99
C VAL A 500 16.06 -1.65 -13.83
N SER A 501 16.61 -0.56 -13.29
CA SER A 501 16.61 0.75 -13.97
C SER A 501 17.40 0.71 -15.28
N SER A 502 16.92 1.40 -16.32
CA SER A 502 17.62 1.60 -17.61
C SER A 502 18.95 2.35 -17.47
N GLN A 503 19.18 2.98 -16.31
CA GLN A 503 20.43 3.66 -15.94
C GLN A 503 21.45 2.70 -15.27
N SER A 504 21.02 1.50 -14.86
CA SER A 504 21.89 0.54 -14.16
C SER A 504 23.01 0.02 -15.07
N LYS A 505 24.18 -0.15 -14.47
CA LYS A 505 25.34 -0.84 -15.08
C LYS A 505 25.63 -2.19 -14.41
N ARG A 506 24.70 -2.67 -13.58
CA ARG A 506 24.76 -3.91 -12.80
C ARG A 506 23.52 -4.79 -13.01
N ALA A 507 22.99 -4.76 -14.23
CA ALA A 507 21.75 -5.45 -14.58
C ALA A 507 21.88 -6.98 -14.47
N GLN A 508 23.08 -7.52 -14.68
CA GLN A 508 23.35 -8.95 -14.51
C GLN A 508 23.25 -9.34 -13.03
N GLU A 509 23.95 -8.64 -12.14
CA GLU A 509 23.89 -8.89 -10.70
C GLU A 509 22.48 -8.66 -10.14
N ALA A 510 21.78 -7.65 -10.63
CA ALA A 510 20.38 -7.39 -10.29
C ALA A 510 19.44 -8.52 -10.72
N ALA A 511 19.60 -9.05 -11.95
CA ALA A 511 18.80 -10.16 -12.45
C ALA A 511 19.09 -11.47 -11.71
N GLU A 512 20.35 -11.74 -11.35
CA GLU A 512 20.75 -12.89 -10.53
C GLU A 512 20.14 -12.83 -9.12
N LEU A 513 20.18 -11.66 -8.47
CA LEU A 513 19.51 -11.42 -7.19
C LEU A 513 17.99 -11.63 -7.30
N MET A 514 17.35 -11.11 -8.35
CA MET A 514 15.92 -11.31 -8.60
C MET A 514 15.59 -12.79 -8.88
N LEU A 515 16.43 -13.53 -9.60
CA LEU A 515 16.24 -14.96 -9.81
C LEU A 515 16.38 -15.75 -8.50
N GLN A 516 17.30 -15.37 -7.60
CA GLN A 516 17.39 -16.00 -6.28
C GLN A 516 16.07 -15.88 -5.50
N MET A 517 15.30 -14.80 -5.69
CA MET A 517 13.99 -14.61 -5.05
C MET A 517 12.89 -15.59 -5.51
N THR A 518 13.07 -16.24 -6.67
CA THR A 518 12.12 -17.25 -7.19
C THR A 518 12.34 -18.63 -6.58
N THR A 519 13.46 -18.86 -5.92
CA THR A 519 13.84 -20.19 -5.42
C THR A 519 12.96 -20.63 -4.26
N LYS A 520 12.64 -21.92 -4.16
CA LYS A 520 11.83 -22.46 -3.04
C LYS A 520 12.45 -22.13 -1.68
N GLU A 521 13.78 -22.22 -1.56
CA GLU A 521 14.50 -21.84 -0.34
C GLU A 521 14.24 -20.38 0.05
N PHE A 522 14.37 -19.43 -0.89
CA PHE A 522 14.05 -18.03 -0.61
C PHE A 522 12.56 -17.82 -0.30
N GLN A 523 11.65 -18.51 -1.00
CA GLN A 523 10.21 -18.42 -0.74
C GLN A 523 9.84 -18.91 0.68
N ILE A 524 10.53 -19.92 1.22
CA ILE A 524 10.41 -20.33 2.64
C ILE A 524 10.87 -19.20 3.58
N LYS A 525 11.99 -18.51 3.28
CA LYS A 525 12.48 -17.36 4.07
C LYS A 525 11.51 -16.17 4.01
N LEU A 526 10.92 -15.94 2.84
CA LEU A 526 9.93 -14.89 2.58
C LEU A 526 8.66 -15.14 3.41
N ALA A 527 8.15 -16.38 3.42
CA ALA A 527 7.05 -16.79 4.30
C ALA A 527 7.40 -16.59 5.78
N ALA A 528 8.57 -17.03 6.23
CA ALA A 528 9.04 -16.88 7.62
C ALA A 528 9.23 -15.41 8.08
N ALA A 529 9.28 -14.45 7.16
CA ALA A 529 9.23 -13.02 7.49
C ALA A 529 7.81 -12.53 7.86
N MET A 530 6.76 -13.18 7.32
CA MET A 530 5.33 -12.88 7.52
C MET A 530 4.90 -11.48 7.06
N ASP A 531 5.38 -11.07 5.88
CA ASP A 531 4.96 -9.86 5.16
C ASP A 531 3.78 -10.20 4.22
N GLN A 532 3.86 -9.90 2.91
CA GLN A 532 2.96 -10.47 1.91
C GLN A 532 3.17 -12.00 1.74
N PRO A 533 2.14 -12.76 1.32
CA PRO A 533 2.28 -14.21 1.08
C PRO A 533 3.31 -14.52 -0.01
N PRO A 534 4.11 -15.60 0.12
CA PRO A 534 5.01 -16.06 -0.95
C PRO A 534 4.21 -16.38 -2.23
N ALA A 535 4.84 -16.29 -3.40
CA ALA A 535 4.24 -16.72 -4.67
C ALA A 535 3.91 -18.22 -4.62
N LEU A 536 4.84 -19.01 -4.09
CA LEU A 536 4.66 -20.42 -3.79
C LEU A 536 3.92 -20.59 -2.46
N ALA A 537 2.59 -20.55 -2.48
CA ALA A 537 1.77 -20.56 -1.26
C ALA A 537 1.97 -21.82 -0.39
N GLU A 538 2.33 -22.95 -1.01
CA GLU A 538 2.56 -24.23 -0.33
C GLU A 538 3.78 -24.23 0.59
N VAL A 539 4.79 -23.36 0.34
CA VAL A 539 5.99 -23.29 1.19
C VAL A 539 5.70 -22.76 2.59
N VAL A 540 4.52 -22.17 2.81
CA VAL A 540 4.09 -21.73 4.15
C VAL A 540 4.03 -22.92 5.10
N GLU A 541 3.64 -24.12 4.64
CA GLU A 541 3.64 -25.37 5.43
C GLU A 541 5.04 -25.87 5.79
N GLU A 542 6.07 -25.46 5.05
CA GLU A 542 7.48 -25.74 5.36
C GLU A 542 8.17 -24.60 6.15
N ALA A 543 7.51 -23.45 6.30
CA ALA A 543 8.08 -22.25 6.91
C ALA A 543 7.74 -22.10 8.41
N GLU A 544 8.72 -21.59 9.15
CA GLU A 544 8.60 -21.18 10.56
C GLU A 544 7.76 -19.88 10.68
N VAL A 545 6.44 -20.04 10.59
CA VAL A 545 5.46 -18.96 10.67
C VAL A 545 4.54 -19.08 11.89
N HIS A 546 4.03 -17.94 12.35
CA HIS A 546 3.01 -17.87 13.38
C HIS A 546 1.71 -18.56 12.90
N PRO A 547 0.99 -19.34 13.72
CA PRO A 547 -0.21 -20.05 13.29
C PRO A 547 -1.29 -19.16 12.66
N ALA A 548 -1.48 -17.93 13.18
CA ALA A 548 -2.42 -16.98 12.59
C ALA A 548 -1.99 -16.47 11.19
N TYR A 549 -0.69 -16.47 10.85
CA TYR A 549 -0.25 -16.18 9.47
C TYR A 549 -0.53 -17.36 8.55
N ARG A 550 -0.26 -18.59 8.99
CA ARG A 550 -0.65 -19.83 8.28
C ARG A 550 -2.15 -19.82 7.96
N GLN A 551 -2.99 -19.53 8.97
CA GLN A 551 -4.43 -19.41 8.79
C GLN A 551 -4.81 -18.27 7.84
N CYS A 552 -4.14 -17.12 7.88
CA CYS A 552 -4.38 -16.02 6.94
C CYS A 552 -4.13 -16.43 5.48
N VAL A 553 -3.04 -17.15 5.20
CA VAL A 553 -2.72 -17.61 3.83
C VAL A 553 -3.66 -18.72 3.36
N ALA A 554 -4.10 -19.59 4.27
CA ALA A 554 -5.15 -20.59 3.99
C ALA A 554 -6.49 -19.91 3.65
N ASN A 555 -6.94 -18.95 4.48
CA ASN A 555 -8.18 -18.22 4.27
C ASN A 555 -8.23 -17.54 2.89
N PHE A 556 -7.11 -17.02 2.38
CA PHE A 556 -7.08 -16.40 1.04
C PHE A 556 -7.38 -17.37 -0.11
N GLN A 557 -7.20 -18.69 0.05
CA GLN A 557 -7.57 -19.66 -0.99
C GLN A 557 -9.10 -19.81 -1.12
N ASP A 558 -9.82 -19.64 -0.02
CA ASP A 558 -11.28 -19.58 0.01
C ASP A 558 -11.81 -18.18 -0.31
N ASP A 559 -11.12 -17.14 0.15
CA ASP A 559 -11.63 -15.76 0.16
C ASP A 559 -11.31 -14.97 -1.12
N VAL A 560 -10.25 -15.31 -1.86
CA VAL A 560 -9.75 -14.47 -2.99
C VAL A 560 -9.80 -15.20 -4.33
N ARG A 561 -10.18 -14.47 -5.39
CA ARG A 561 -10.00 -14.90 -6.79
C ARG A 561 -9.22 -13.86 -7.59
N ILE A 562 -8.37 -14.34 -8.49
CA ILE A 562 -7.60 -13.51 -9.42
C ILE A 562 -8.52 -13.01 -10.52
N ALA A 563 -8.66 -11.69 -10.65
CA ALA A 563 -9.50 -11.02 -11.64
C ALA A 563 -8.69 -10.47 -12.82
N PRO A 564 -9.32 -10.29 -14.00
CA PRO A 564 -8.63 -9.77 -15.17
C PRO A 564 -8.13 -8.32 -15.01
N VAL A 565 -7.10 -7.99 -15.79
CA VAL A 565 -6.43 -6.69 -15.85
C VAL A 565 -6.45 -6.19 -17.31
N PRO A 566 -6.94 -4.98 -17.60
CA PRO A 566 -7.26 -4.55 -18.95
C PRO A 566 -6.03 -4.27 -19.82
N GLU A 567 -4.90 -3.84 -19.24
CA GLU A 567 -3.62 -3.69 -19.96
C GLU A 567 -2.94 -5.01 -20.34
N VAL A 568 -3.33 -6.15 -19.74
CA VAL A 568 -2.87 -7.48 -20.18
C VAL A 568 -3.62 -7.91 -21.43
N GLY A 569 -4.96 -7.94 -21.34
CA GLY A 569 -5.81 -8.33 -22.47
C GLY A 569 -5.87 -7.30 -23.60
N THR A 570 -5.42 -6.06 -23.38
CA THR A 570 -5.37 -5.00 -24.40
C THR A 570 -4.23 -4.03 -24.08
N PRO A 571 -3.00 -4.25 -24.61
CA PRO A 571 -1.81 -3.47 -24.24
C PRO A 571 -1.94 -1.95 -24.36
N ALA A 572 -2.76 -1.43 -25.28
CA ALA A 572 -3.03 0.01 -25.41
C ALA A 572 -3.68 0.66 -24.17
N VAL A 573 -4.29 -0.11 -23.26
CA VAL A 573 -5.00 0.43 -22.11
C VAL A 573 -4.10 1.19 -21.14
N TRP A 574 -2.82 0.83 -20.99
CA TRP A 574 -1.96 1.58 -20.06
C TRP A 574 -1.85 3.06 -20.44
N GLN A 575 -1.96 3.39 -21.73
CA GLN A 575 -1.93 4.78 -22.22
C GLN A 575 -3.17 5.57 -21.81
N VAL A 576 -4.31 4.87 -21.62
CA VAL A 576 -5.54 5.44 -21.06
C VAL A 576 -5.40 5.58 -19.54
N LEU A 577 -4.92 4.55 -18.85
CA LEU A 577 -4.73 4.60 -17.39
C LEU A 577 -3.73 5.69 -16.96
N ALA A 578 -2.66 5.90 -17.73
CA ALA A 578 -1.70 6.98 -17.51
C ALA A 578 -2.17 8.36 -18.05
N GLU A 579 -3.24 8.40 -18.83
CA GLU A 579 -3.92 9.65 -19.23
C GLU A 579 -5.01 10.05 -18.23
N MET A 580 -5.64 9.08 -17.56
CA MET A 580 -6.67 9.31 -16.55
C MET A 580 -6.15 10.15 -15.37
N ARG A 581 -7.04 10.94 -14.79
CA ARG A 581 -6.80 11.83 -13.65
C ARG A 581 -7.46 11.29 -12.41
N ASP A 582 -6.88 11.58 -11.24
CA ASP A 582 -7.49 11.25 -9.95
C ASP A 582 -8.85 11.96 -9.80
N VAL A 583 -9.92 11.16 -9.72
CA VAL A 583 -11.29 11.64 -9.55
C VAL A 583 -11.56 11.85 -8.06
N HIS A 584 -11.73 13.11 -7.66
CA HIS A 584 -12.05 13.51 -6.30
C HIS A 584 -13.45 14.17 -6.21
N PRO A 585 -14.24 13.91 -5.14
CA PRO A 585 -13.94 13.00 -4.03
C PRO A 585 -13.92 11.53 -4.50
N ASN A 586 -12.89 10.78 -4.09
CA ASN A 586 -12.79 9.35 -4.39
C ASN A 586 -13.61 8.53 -3.38
N LEU A 587 -13.66 7.21 -3.54
CA LEU A 587 -14.40 6.32 -2.62
C LEU A 587 -13.93 6.51 -1.15
N GLY A 588 -12.63 6.71 -0.92
CA GLY A 588 -12.07 7.00 0.39
C GLY A 588 -12.55 8.34 0.97
N ASP A 589 -12.51 9.41 0.18
CA ASP A 589 -12.98 10.75 0.56
C ASP A 589 -14.48 10.75 0.89
N ILE A 590 -15.28 10.00 0.12
CA ILE A 590 -16.72 9.81 0.34
C ILE A 590 -16.95 9.09 1.68
N VAL A 591 -16.21 8.01 1.94
CA VAL A 591 -16.30 7.27 3.20
C VAL A 591 -15.87 8.14 4.38
N GLN A 592 -14.81 8.96 4.26
CA GLN A 592 -14.46 9.95 5.29
C GLN A 592 -15.58 10.98 5.50
N SER A 593 -16.19 11.47 4.42
CA SER A 593 -17.28 12.45 4.48
C SER A 593 -18.51 11.89 5.20
N VAL A 594 -18.80 10.60 5.03
CA VAL A 594 -19.87 9.90 5.75
C VAL A 594 -19.49 9.62 7.22
N LEU A 595 -18.30 9.06 7.47
CA LEU A 595 -17.80 8.73 8.83
C LEU A 595 -17.49 9.95 9.71
N THR A 596 -17.48 11.16 9.14
CA THR A 596 -17.40 12.45 9.86
C THR A 596 -18.76 13.14 10.00
N GLY A 597 -19.82 12.63 9.38
CA GLY A 597 -21.14 13.27 9.33
C GLY A 597 -21.21 14.51 8.41
N SER A 598 -20.21 14.69 7.54
CA SER A 598 -20.17 15.79 6.55
C SER A 598 -21.19 15.59 5.42
N THR A 599 -21.58 14.34 5.14
CA THR A 599 -22.71 13.98 4.27
C THR A 599 -23.42 12.72 4.79
N SER A 600 -24.70 12.57 4.44
CA SER A 600 -25.48 11.34 4.66
C SER A 600 -26.07 10.77 3.36
N ASP A 601 -25.76 11.37 2.21
CA ASP A 601 -26.22 10.93 0.88
C ASP A 601 -25.25 9.89 0.28
N VAL A 602 -25.08 8.75 0.98
CA VAL A 602 -24.13 7.70 0.59
C VAL A 602 -24.31 7.30 -0.88
N ALA A 603 -25.55 6.97 -1.27
CA ALA A 603 -25.86 6.53 -2.63
C ALA A 603 -25.71 7.63 -3.69
N GLY A 604 -25.93 8.91 -3.35
CA GLY A 604 -25.77 10.01 -4.28
C GLY A 604 -24.33 10.51 -4.43
N GLU A 605 -23.48 10.39 -3.40
CA GLU A 605 -22.03 10.55 -3.56
C GLU A 605 -21.44 9.40 -4.41
N LEU A 606 -21.82 8.14 -4.12
CA LEU A 606 -21.34 6.96 -4.87
C LEU A 606 -21.72 7.03 -6.36
N ARG A 607 -22.95 7.42 -6.70
CA ARG A 607 -23.34 7.69 -8.10
C ARG A 607 -22.47 8.78 -8.75
N ARG A 608 -22.28 9.91 -8.07
CA ARG A 608 -21.43 11.01 -8.59
C ARG A 608 -19.99 10.56 -8.84
N TYR A 609 -19.43 9.69 -8.00
CA TYR A 609 -18.13 9.07 -8.23
C TYR A 609 -18.14 8.08 -9.42
N ASN A 610 -19.16 7.22 -9.52
CA ASN A 610 -19.30 6.27 -10.63
C ASN A 610 -19.44 6.96 -12.01
N ASP A 611 -20.26 8.01 -12.07
CA ASP A 611 -20.44 8.87 -13.24
C ASP A 611 -19.13 9.58 -13.62
N ALA A 612 -18.43 10.15 -12.62
CA ALA A 612 -17.18 10.87 -12.85
C ALA A 612 -16.02 9.95 -13.30
N MET A 613 -15.90 8.76 -12.70
CA MET A 613 -14.95 7.72 -13.14
C MET A 613 -15.24 7.28 -14.59
N SER A 614 -16.52 7.12 -14.96
CA SER A 614 -16.93 6.77 -16.31
C SER A 614 -16.57 7.87 -17.31
N ALA A 615 -16.93 9.13 -17.01
CA ALA A 615 -16.66 10.27 -17.86
C ALA A 615 -15.14 10.56 -18.01
N GLU A 616 -14.35 10.34 -16.96
CA GLU A 616 -12.90 10.49 -17.00
C GLU A 616 -12.22 9.39 -17.82
N ARG A 617 -12.72 8.14 -17.76
CA ARG A 617 -12.25 7.07 -18.66
C ARG A 617 -12.60 7.39 -20.12
N GLU A 618 -13.81 7.87 -20.42
CA GLU A 618 -14.19 8.31 -21.77
C GLU A 618 -13.31 9.47 -22.27
N ARG A 619 -13.03 10.47 -21.42
CA ARG A 619 -12.10 11.57 -21.72
C ARG A 619 -10.70 11.06 -22.03
N ALA A 620 -10.19 10.13 -21.22
CA ALA A 620 -8.85 9.58 -21.39
C ALA A 620 -8.73 8.71 -22.65
N ILE A 621 -9.73 7.86 -22.94
CA ILE A 621 -9.84 7.13 -24.22
C ILE A 621 -9.81 8.13 -25.38
N LYS A 622 -10.63 9.18 -25.32
CA LYS A 622 -10.71 10.19 -26.38
C LYS A 622 -9.36 10.89 -26.61
N ALA A 623 -8.70 11.36 -25.54
CA ALA A 623 -7.40 12.02 -25.63
C ALA A 623 -6.31 11.08 -26.21
N VAL A 624 -6.28 9.82 -25.77
CA VAL A 624 -5.35 8.81 -26.32
C VAL A 624 -5.58 8.55 -27.80
N ARG A 625 -6.83 8.49 -28.26
CA ARG A 625 -7.15 8.34 -29.70
C ARG A 625 -6.78 9.60 -30.50
N GLU A 626 -7.19 10.79 -30.06
CA GLU A 626 -7.02 12.04 -30.81
C GLU A 626 -5.58 12.58 -30.79
N GLU A 627 -4.86 12.44 -29.67
CA GLU A 627 -3.51 13.02 -29.49
C GLU A 627 -2.38 12.02 -29.76
N LYS A 628 -2.59 10.72 -29.46
CA LYS A 628 -1.56 9.67 -29.52
C LYS A 628 -1.77 8.72 -30.72
N GLY A 629 -2.93 8.79 -31.40
CA GLY A 629 -3.23 7.98 -32.60
C GLY A 629 -3.46 6.50 -32.31
N VAL A 630 -3.78 6.16 -31.06
CA VAL A 630 -3.87 4.79 -30.55
C VAL A 630 -5.32 4.31 -30.62
N GLU A 631 -5.59 3.19 -31.29
CA GLU A 631 -6.93 2.61 -31.32
C GLU A 631 -7.22 1.79 -30.06
N VAL A 632 -8.06 2.35 -29.19
CA VAL A 632 -8.57 1.75 -27.96
C VAL A 632 -10.00 2.25 -27.73
N ASP A 633 -10.89 1.39 -27.24
CA ASP A 633 -12.26 1.76 -26.86
C ASP A 633 -12.68 1.11 -25.52
N THR A 634 -13.91 1.36 -25.07
CA THR A 634 -14.41 0.87 -23.78
C THR A 634 -14.49 -0.65 -23.68
N LYS A 635 -14.50 -1.39 -24.80
CA LYS A 635 -14.48 -2.86 -24.81
C LYS A 635 -13.17 -3.43 -24.29
N ALA A 636 -12.11 -2.65 -24.21
CA ALA A 636 -10.85 -3.08 -23.63
C ALA A 636 -10.96 -3.50 -22.14
N TRP A 637 -12.02 -3.07 -21.45
CA TRP A 637 -12.38 -3.51 -20.08
C TRP A 637 -13.37 -4.68 -20.04
N VAL A 638 -13.83 -5.20 -21.18
CA VAL A 638 -14.83 -6.28 -21.26
C VAL A 638 -14.13 -7.64 -21.36
N PHE A 639 -14.39 -8.50 -20.38
CA PHE A 639 -13.89 -9.86 -20.26
C PHE A 639 -15.09 -10.81 -20.20
N ALA A 640 -15.70 -11.06 -21.36
CA ALA A 640 -16.94 -11.83 -21.47
C ALA A 640 -16.80 -13.32 -21.06
N ASN A 641 -15.57 -13.82 -20.93
CA ASN A 641 -15.23 -15.15 -20.42
C ASN A 641 -14.92 -15.17 -18.90
N TRP A 642 -15.14 -14.09 -18.17
CA TRP A 642 -14.88 -14.01 -16.72
C TRP A 642 -15.90 -14.79 -15.87
N ASP A 643 -15.51 -15.98 -15.37
CA ASP A 643 -16.22 -16.63 -14.26
C ASP A 643 -15.71 -16.11 -12.91
N ARG A 644 -16.55 -15.33 -12.24
CA ARG A 644 -16.39 -14.79 -10.87
C ARG A 644 -16.12 -15.84 -9.75
N LYS A 645 -16.02 -17.13 -10.07
CA LYS A 645 -15.68 -18.24 -9.15
C LYS A 645 -14.30 -18.85 -9.40
N ALA A 646 -13.70 -18.57 -10.56
CA ALA A 646 -12.38 -19.06 -10.98
C ALA A 646 -11.33 -17.94 -10.88
N ASP A 647 -10.07 -18.29 -11.12
CA ASP A 647 -8.99 -17.31 -11.33
C ASP A 647 -8.85 -17.03 -12.84
N TYR A 648 -8.57 -15.77 -13.18
CA TYR A 648 -8.28 -15.35 -14.55
C TYR A 648 -6.78 -15.49 -14.85
N ASP A 649 -6.39 -16.70 -15.23
CA ASP A 649 -5.00 -17.06 -15.57
C ASP A 649 -4.59 -16.64 -17.00
N GLN A 650 -3.35 -16.93 -17.39
CA GLN A 650 -2.85 -16.61 -18.74
C GLN A 650 -3.67 -17.28 -19.84
N LYS A 651 -4.14 -18.52 -19.62
CA LYS A 651 -4.98 -19.25 -20.59
C LYS A 651 -6.35 -18.57 -20.76
N ALA A 652 -6.90 -17.96 -19.70
CA ALA A 652 -8.13 -17.18 -19.80
C ALA A 652 -7.94 -15.89 -20.63
N TYR A 653 -6.76 -15.24 -20.59
CA TYR A 653 -6.43 -14.15 -21.52
C TYR A 653 -6.27 -14.65 -22.97
N ASP A 654 -5.64 -15.80 -23.17
CA ASP A 654 -5.43 -16.40 -24.51
C ASP A 654 -6.76 -16.85 -25.17
N GLU A 655 -7.83 -17.00 -24.39
CA GLU A 655 -9.20 -17.36 -24.83
C GLU A 655 -10.15 -16.15 -25.02
N ARG A 656 -9.64 -14.91 -25.00
CA ARG A 656 -10.42 -13.65 -25.06
C ARG A 656 -10.62 -13.08 -26.48
#